data_AF-A0A9P0LR44-F1
#
_entry.id   AF-A0A9P0LR44-F1
#
_cell.length_a   1.000
_cell.length_b   1.000
_cell.length_c   1.000
_cell.angle_alpha   90.00
_cell.angle_beta   90.00
_cell.angle_gamma   90.00
#
_symmetry.space_group_name_H-M   'P 1'
#
loop_
_entity.id
_entity.type
_entity.pdbx_description
1 polymer ?
#
loop_
_entity_poly.entity_id
_entity_poly.type
_entity_poly.pdbx_seq_one_letter_code
_entity_poly.pdbx_strand_id
1 'polypeptide(L)'
;MGKLSAFLLICFIFTFGYGIGLINFITDFEDKCEMTYIYEYPQFVRVSHHLDEKFPKYALFAYSEGRFTSEVRNMHFTGIPVLFIPGNAGSHKQVRSLSSIALRKMLSNGIPYHFDYFTLDLNGELSGVYGPLLFDQLEYVNSSLYRILDLYKGNDNKPESVVLIGHSMGGVIAVKLACQISNPSLISVLITLASPLSRPPIFLDYHTKKFYDEGLIAPEETSLISLSGGYNDFLIPSFLNNLKSSKSLYAVTTTIPRAWVEANHVQILWCKQVVLTITRALFDIVSVKKKQISNSTTYRDKVFHHHLIDNSGINIRYWNSYEALVHINHKGQWIENIQKQYSVKHLQGVREAHWYMVKMNSLPGYEMVSVLAINLETVDWVFVCNAYVPKGPSKVCVEGYHLTQYSHMAPSVKYKRRYLQMNMYELRRNYSEATHIVFRVLPTNEPIIFHVDTYDNNERNISVELPKWWSFENRVIIHNTAENAVHYNLILPQLEHIIQYYQLYIHPTYCSKDYHHASASLIVPWSHETYHSYVTNVDKKPANIRLYSSKPAYAKDLSAYIRIILEPSCSYRISIRPSISGSLGQLARVYSPLLLTNVAVIILMSLRHQLRCLENNVHCSILFVALEEGAKPYFVLTITKMLLQVSKMLLPSYAPQPDMFYLINEGTDFFWLPLVLYLCSVGIVFLMGIGLAVSLVALESTVHKSALK
;
A
#
# COMPACT_ATOMS: atom_id res chain seq x y z
N MET A 1 -53.00 9.29 -5.69
CA MET A 1 -51.58 9.36 -5.28
C MET A 1 -51.54 9.41 -3.77
N GLY A 2 -51.30 8.27 -3.12
CA GLY A 2 -51.22 8.18 -1.65
C GLY A 2 -50.02 8.98 -1.12
N LYS A 3 -50.16 9.54 0.09
CA LYS A 3 -49.06 10.24 0.78
C LYS A 3 -47.85 9.31 0.82
N LEU A 4 -46.69 9.77 0.33
CA LEU A 4 -45.44 9.06 0.48
C LEU A 4 -45.20 8.83 1.98
N SER A 5 -45.13 7.57 2.40
CA SER A 5 -44.90 7.20 3.78
C SER A 5 -43.61 7.85 4.29
N ALA A 6 -43.63 8.41 5.51
CA ALA A 6 -42.44 9.04 6.10
C ALA A 6 -41.25 8.08 6.15
N PHE A 7 -41.52 6.77 6.26
CA PHE A 7 -40.53 5.71 6.17
C PHE A 7 -39.81 5.68 4.81
N LEU A 8 -40.55 5.77 3.70
CA LEU A 8 -39.97 5.78 2.35
C LEU A 8 -39.12 7.03 2.11
N LEU A 9 -39.56 8.20 2.62
CA LEU A 9 -38.77 9.43 2.55
C LEU A 9 -37.40 9.25 3.22
N ILE A 10 -37.36 8.64 4.40
CA ILE A 10 -36.10 8.32 5.09
C ILE A 10 -35.25 7.36 4.25
N CYS A 11 -35.84 6.29 3.70
CA CYS A 11 -35.11 5.34 2.84
C CYS A 11 -34.47 6.03 1.62
N PHE A 12 -35.16 7.00 1.01
CA PHE A 12 -34.60 7.76 -0.11
C PHE A 12 -33.46 8.68 0.31
N ILE A 13 -33.52 9.33 1.48
CA ILE A 13 -32.42 10.15 1.99
C ILE A 13 -31.16 9.31 2.15
N PHE A 14 -31.27 8.13 2.76
CA PHE A 14 -30.14 7.21 2.93
C PHE A 14 -29.62 6.69 1.58
N THR A 15 -30.53 6.29 0.68
CA THR A 15 -30.16 5.80 -0.65
C THR A 15 -29.46 6.87 -1.48
N PHE A 16 -29.95 8.11 -1.45
CA PHE A 16 -29.33 9.24 -2.13
C PHE A 16 -27.96 9.60 -1.54
N GLY A 17 -27.84 9.61 -0.21
CA GLY A 17 -26.56 9.78 0.48
C GLY A 17 -25.55 8.70 0.12
N TYR A 18 -25.99 7.43 0.05
CA TYR A 18 -25.14 6.32 -0.41
C TYR A 18 -24.74 6.49 -1.88
N GLY A 19 -25.66 6.92 -2.74
CA GLY A 19 -25.39 7.23 -4.14
C GLY A 19 -24.35 8.34 -4.31
N ILE A 20 -24.45 9.44 -3.53
CA ILE A 20 -23.41 10.48 -3.48
C ILE A 20 -22.08 9.89 -3.02
N GLY A 21 -22.08 9.04 -1.98
CA GLY A 21 -20.90 8.34 -1.51
C GLY A 21 -20.25 7.50 -2.61
N LEU A 22 -21.04 6.71 -3.33
CA LEU A 22 -20.57 5.86 -4.43
C LEU A 22 -19.98 6.70 -5.58
N ILE A 23 -20.64 7.80 -5.96
CA ILE A 23 -20.12 8.72 -6.97
C ILE A 23 -18.78 9.29 -6.50
N ASN A 24 -18.70 9.82 -5.27
CA ASN A 24 -17.46 10.37 -4.74
C ASN A 24 -16.34 9.32 -4.76
N PHE A 25 -16.61 8.10 -4.28
CA PHE A 25 -15.66 6.99 -4.29
C PHE A 25 -15.14 6.66 -5.70
N ILE A 26 -16.02 6.58 -6.69
CA ILE A 26 -15.64 6.28 -8.07
C ILE A 26 -14.84 7.44 -8.69
N THR A 27 -15.17 8.69 -8.33
CA THR A 27 -14.50 9.89 -8.86
C THR A 27 -13.22 10.27 -8.10
N ASP A 28 -13.04 9.81 -6.86
CA ASP A 28 -11.87 10.04 -6.01
C ASP A 28 -10.73 9.07 -6.37
N PHE A 29 -10.48 8.94 -7.68
CA PHE A 29 -9.42 8.14 -8.26
C PHE A 29 -8.38 9.09 -8.90
N GLU A 30 -7.17 9.11 -8.34
CA GLU A 30 -6.04 9.81 -8.93
C GLU A 30 -5.01 8.79 -9.45
N ASP A 31 -4.91 8.67 -10.78
CA ASP A 31 -3.87 7.83 -11.39
C ASP A 31 -2.53 8.59 -11.46
N LYS A 32 -1.68 8.33 -10.48
CA LYS A 32 -0.31 8.86 -10.41
C LYS A 32 0.74 7.87 -10.89
N CYS A 33 0.31 6.67 -11.27
CA CYS A 33 1.20 5.59 -11.57
C CYS A 33 1.60 5.64 -13.06
N GLU A 34 2.91 5.76 -13.31
CA GLU A 34 3.41 5.84 -14.68
C GLU A 34 3.45 4.44 -15.31
N MET A 35 3.10 4.35 -16.59
CA MET A 35 3.18 3.09 -17.33
C MET A 35 4.63 2.66 -17.54
N THR A 36 4.90 1.36 -17.38
CA THR A 36 6.13 0.74 -17.86
C THR A 36 6.09 0.56 -19.37
N TYR A 37 7.25 0.68 -20.02
CA TYR A 37 7.40 0.42 -21.45
C TYR A 37 8.25 -0.83 -21.64
N ILE A 38 7.77 -1.70 -22.54
CA ILE A 38 8.48 -2.91 -22.94
C ILE A 38 9.65 -2.48 -23.85
N TYR A 39 10.83 -3.05 -23.63
CA TYR A 39 12.06 -2.70 -24.32
C TYR A 39 12.03 -3.16 -25.79
N GLU A 40 11.69 -4.42 -26.02
CA GLU A 40 11.49 -5.01 -27.36
C GLU A 40 10.21 -5.88 -27.39
N TYR A 41 9.90 -6.51 -28.53
CA TYR A 41 8.66 -7.27 -28.67
C TYR A 41 8.67 -8.52 -27.75
N PRO A 42 7.66 -8.69 -26.88
CA PRO A 42 7.63 -9.78 -25.91
C PRO A 42 7.32 -11.12 -26.58
N GLN A 43 8.12 -12.14 -26.26
CA GLN A 43 7.95 -13.52 -26.74
C GLN A 43 7.70 -14.45 -25.55
N PHE A 44 6.69 -15.33 -25.68
CA PHE A 44 6.35 -16.34 -24.69
C PHE A 44 6.60 -17.72 -25.32
N VAL A 45 7.69 -18.37 -24.89
CA VAL A 45 8.10 -19.68 -25.41
C VAL A 45 7.53 -20.76 -24.50
N ARG A 46 6.72 -21.68 -25.05
CA ARG A 46 6.13 -22.76 -24.27
C ARG A 46 7.22 -23.74 -23.82
N VAL A 47 7.21 -24.09 -22.54
CA VAL A 47 8.07 -25.11 -21.93
C VAL A 47 7.24 -26.36 -21.72
N SER A 48 7.64 -27.48 -22.33
CA SER A 48 6.94 -28.77 -22.17
C SER A 48 6.96 -29.23 -20.72
N HIS A 49 5.81 -29.69 -20.25
CA HIS A 49 5.61 -30.09 -18.86
C HIS A 49 4.88 -31.43 -18.77
N HIS A 50 5.29 -32.33 -17.88
CA HIS A 50 4.71 -33.70 -17.82
C HIS A 50 3.24 -33.71 -17.40
N LEU A 51 2.79 -32.73 -16.60
CA LEU A 51 1.37 -32.56 -16.27
C LEU A 51 0.55 -31.87 -17.37
N ASP A 52 1.11 -31.53 -18.54
CA ASP A 52 0.35 -30.97 -19.65
C ASP A 52 -0.77 -31.93 -20.10
N GLU A 53 -0.57 -33.25 -19.98
CA GLU A 53 -1.59 -34.26 -20.31
C GLU A 53 -2.73 -34.27 -19.29
N LYS A 54 -2.42 -34.10 -18.00
CA LYS A 54 -3.42 -34.05 -16.91
C LYS A 54 -4.18 -32.72 -16.90
N PHE A 55 -3.49 -31.61 -17.19
CA PHE A 55 -4.03 -30.26 -17.19
C PHE A 55 -3.81 -29.58 -18.54
N PRO A 56 -4.50 -30.02 -19.62
CA PRO A 56 -4.27 -29.50 -20.98
C PRO A 56 -4.62 -28.02 -21.16
N LYS A 57 -5.42 -27.48 -20.23
CA LYS A 57 -5.78 -26.06 -20.14
C LYS A 57 -4.66 -25.19 -19.59
N TYR A 58 -3.68 -25.75 -18.90
CA TYR A 58 -2.57 -25.01 -18.32
C TYR A 58 -1.32 -25.11 -19.19
N ALA A 59 -0.44 -24.11 -19.08
CA ALA A 59 0.83 -24.11 -19.79
C ALA A 59 1.89 -23.33 -19.01
N LEU A 60 3.15 -23.79 -19.10
CA LEU A 60 4.32 -23.06 -18.60
C LEU A 60 5.00 -22.35 -19.78
N PHE A 61 5.33 -21.07 -19.60
CA PHE A 61 6.01 -20.25 -20.59
C PHE A 61 7.29 -19.62 -20.01
N ALA A 62 8.30 -19.47 -20.85
CA ALA A 62 9.46 -18.62 -20.61
C ALA A 62 9.31 -17.31 -21.39
N TYR A 63 9.50 -16.19 -20.70
CA TYR A 63 9.48 -14.85 -21.29
C TYR A 63 10.84 -14.48 -21.86
N SER A 64 10.87 -13.92 -23.07
CA SER A 64 12.09 -13.37 -23.66
C SER A 64 11.79 -12.18 -24.57
N GLU A 65 12.81 -11.40 -24.87
CA GLU A 65 12.78 -10.28 -25.79
C GLU A 65 14.04 -10.30 -26.66
N GLY A 66 13.88 -9.90 -27.92
CA GLY A 66 15.01 -9.63 -28.80
C GLY A 66 15.91 -10.82 -29.09
N ARG A 67 17.22 -10.55 -29.04
CA ARG A 67 18.27 -11.56 -29.30
C ARG A 67 18.28 -12.72 -28.31
N PHE A 68 17.66 -12.57 -27.13
CA PHE A 68 17.64 -13.63 -26.12
C PHE A 68 16.61 -14.72 -26.44
N THR A 69 15.66 -14.45 -27.34
CA THR A 69 14.62 -15.40 -27.71
C THR A 69 15.17 -16.67 -28.39
N SER A 70 16.29 -16.60 -29.10
CA SER A 70 16.91 -17.80 -29.70
C SER A 70 17.36 -18.81 -28.64
N GLU A 71 18.02 -18.34 -27.59
CA GLU A 71 18.49 -19.18 -26.48
C GLU A 71 17.32 -19.82 -25.73
N VAL A 72 16.29 -19.03 -25.44
CA VAL A 72 15.08 -19.51 -24.76
C VAL A 72 14.33 -20.56 -25.60
N ARG A 73 14.27 -20.40 -26.92
CA ARG A 73 13.68 -21.42 -27.83
C ARG A 73 14.46 -22.73 -27.82
N ASN A 74 15.78 -22.67 -27.62
CA ASN A 74 16.64 -23.84 -27.47
C ASN A 74 16.61 -24.42 -26.04
N MET A 75 15.74 -23.90 -25.16
CA MET A 75 15.67 -24.26 -23.74
C MET A 75 17.00 -24.06 -22.99
N HIS A 76 17.81 -23.11 -23.46
CA HIS A 76 19.08 -22.75 -22.83
C HIS A 76 18.89 -21.54 -21.91
N PHE A 77 19.07 -21.76 -20.61
CA PHE A 77 18.88 -20.75 -19.56
C PHE A 77 20.13 -20.68 -18.69
N THR A 78 20.55 -19.48 -18.29
CA THR A 78 21.78 -19.28 -17.49
C THR A 78 21.63 -18.27 -16.35
N GLY A 79 20.46 -17.65 -16.23
CA GLY A 79 20.16 -16.64 -15.22
C GLY A 79 19.58 -17.21 -13.93
N ILE A 80 18.92 -16.32 -13.19
CA ILE A 80 18.22 -16.61 -11.94
C ILE A 80 16.75 -16.88 -12.27
N PRO A 81 16.20 -18.08 -11.98
CA PRO A 81 14.83 -18.41 -12.34
C PRO A 81 13.82 -17.64 -11.46
N VAL A 82 12.85 -17.01 -12.11
CA VAL A 82 11.71 -16.33 -11.48
C VAL A 82 10.42 -16.93 -12.04
N LEU A 83 9.51 -17.41 -11.19
CA LEU A 83 8.21 -17.93 -11.60
C LEU A 83 7.10 -16.95 -11.22
N PHE A 84 6.40 -16.43 -12.22
CA PHE A 84 5.21 -15.60 -12.06
C PHE A 84 3.94 -16.44 -12.09
N ILE A 85 3.06 -16.23 -11.11
CA ILE A 85 1.78 -16.93 -10.96
C ILE A 85 0.64 -15.89 -11.08
N PRO A 86 -0.17 -15.93 -12.15
CA PRO A 86 -1.29 -15.00 -12.30
C PRO A 86 -2.43 -15.32 -11.32
N GLY A 87 -3.30 -14.34 -11.10
CA GLY A 87 -4.47 -14.49 -10.24
C GLY A 87 -5.77 -14.80 -10.96
N ASN A 88 -6.88 -14.49 -10.28
CA ASN A 88 -8.24 -14.66 -10.77
C ASN A 88 -8.45 -13.93 -12.12
N ALA A 89 -8.93 -14.65 -13.14
CA ALA A 89 -9.06 -14.14 -14.51
C ALA A 89 -7.76 -13.52 -15.09
N GLY A 90 -6.61 -13.92 -14.55
CA GLY A 90 -5.30 -13.40 -14.93
C GLY A 90 -4.73 -14.08 -16.18
N SER A 91 -3.68 -13.49 -16.73
CA SER A 91 -2.97 -14.00 -17.91
C SER A 91 -1.49 -14.08 -17.65
N HIS A 92 -0.85 -15.12 -18.20
CA HIS A 92 0.61 -15.28 -18.19
C HIS A 92 1.36 -14.03 -18.71
N LYS A 93 0.72 -13.22 -19.55
CA LYS A 93 1.28 -11.99 -20.14
C LYS A 93 1.50 -10.85 -19.15
N GLN A 94 0.91 -10.93 -17.96
CA GLN A 94 1.01 -9.89 -16.93
C GLN A 94 2.45 -9.69 -16.41
N VAL A 95 3.32 -10.69 -16.55
CA VAL A 95 4.73 -10.64 -16.11
C VAL A 95 5.59 -9.64 -16.90
N ARG A 96 5.16 -9.27 -18.13
CA ARG A 96 5.97 -8.53 -19.13
C ARG A 96 6.70 -7.30 -18.58
N SER A 97 6.04 -6.54 -17.70
CA SER A 97 6.59 -5.30 -17.15
C SER A 97 7.76 -5.56 -16.20
N LEU A 98 7.66 -6.58 -15.34
CA LEU A 98 8.75 -6.99 -14.44
C LEU A 98 9.94 -7.50 -15.26
N SER A 99 9.68 -8.41 -16.21
CA SER A 99 10.71 -9.02 -17.04
C SER A 99 11.45 -8.02 -17.92
N SER A 100 10.71 -7.13 -18.60
CA SER A 100 11.31 -6.14 -19.49
C SER A 100 12.16 -5.11 -18.75
N ILE A 101 11.70 -4.65 -17.59
CA ILE A 101 12.46 -3.70 -16.77
C ILE A 101 13.71 -4.36 -16.18
N ALA A 102 13.63 -5.62 -15.77
CA ALA A 102 14.80 -6.38 -15.31
C ALA A 102 15.84 -6.57 -16.43
N LEU A 103 15.39 -6.94 -17.64
CA LEU A 103 16.24 -7.08 -18.82
C LEU A 103 16.93 -5.76 -19.17
N ARG A 104 16.18 -4.67 -19.25
CA ARG A 104 16.70 -3.34 -19.56
C ARG A 104 17.72 -2.89 -18.52
N LYS A 105 17.47 -3.15 -17.23
CA LYS A 105 18.40 -2.81 -16.14
C LYS A 105 19.71 -3.59 -16.26
N MET A 106 19.66 -4.88 -16.61
CA MET A 106 20.88 -5.66 -16.86
C MET A 106 21.68 -5.04 -18.00
N LEU A 107 21.04 -4.78 -19.15
CA LEU A 107 21.70 -4.24 -20.34
C LEU A 107 22.29 -2.85 -20.10
N SER A 108 21.51 -1.93 -19.53
CA SER A 108 21.93 -0.53 -19.34
C SER A 108 23.09 -0.39 -18.35
N ASN A 109 23.19 -1.30 -17.38
CA ASN A 109 24.18 -1.22 -16.31
C ASN A 109 25.34 -2.21 -16.51
N GLY A 110 25.36 -2.98 -17.62
CA GLY A 110 26.40 -3.97 -17.90
C GLY A 110 26.53 -5.05 -16.82
N ILE A 111 25.40 -5.47 -16.23
CA ILE A 111 25.40 -6.41 -15.09
C ILE A 111 25.69 -7.83 -15.60
N PRO A 112 26.63 -8.59 -15.01
CA PRO A 112 27.09 -9.89 -15.52
C PRO A 112 26.18 -11.07 -15.14
N TYR A 113 24.92 -10.80 -14.80
CA TYR A 113 23.87 -11.76 -14.42
C TYR A 113 22.49 -11.20 -14.74
N HIS A 114 21.49 -12.07 -14.89
CA HIS A 114 20.12 -11.72 -15.26
C HIS A 114 19.10 -12.64 -14.60
N PHE A 115 17.83 -12.29 -14.80
CA PHE A 115 16.69 -13.06 -14.32
C PHE A 115 15.97 -13.69 -15.51
N ASP A 116 15.76 -15.00 -15.44
CA ASP A 116 14.98 -15.77 -16.39
C ASP A 116 13.54 -15.85 -15.89
N TYR A 117 12.64 -15.14 -16.53
CA TYR A 117 11.24 -15.09 -16.13
C TYR A 117 10.43 -16.20 -16.79
N PHE A 118 9.87 -17.06 -15.96
CA PHE A 118 8.86 -18.05 -16.28
C PHE A 118 7.49 -17.56 -15.81
N THR A 119 6.43 -17.99 -16.47
CA THR A 119 5.06 -17.57 -16.19
C THR A 119 4.09 -18.68 -16.56
N LEU A 120 2.99 -18.77 -15.81
CA LEU A 120 1.97 -19.81 -16.00
C LEU A 120 0.74 -19.24 -16.68
N ASP A 121 0.21 -19.97 -17.65
CA ASP A 121 -1.14 -19.78 -18.15
C ASP A 121 -2.08 -20.72 -17.40
N LEU A 122 -2.94 -20.14 -16.58
CA LEU A 122 -3.95 -20.84 -15.80
C LEU A 122 -5.33 -20.73 -16.45
N ASN A 123 -5.39 -20.54 -17.77
CA ASN A 123 -6.59 -20.44 -18.59
C ASN A 123 -7.56 -19.30 -18.17
N GLY A 124 -7.06 -18.28 -17.47
CA GLY A 124 -7.88 -17.16 -16.99
C GLY A 124 -9.05 -17.58 -16.11
N GLU A 125 -8.91 -18.66 -15.33
CA GLU A 125 -10.00 -19.18 -14.52
C GLU A 125 -10.39 -18.27 -13.34
N LEU A 126 -11.64 -18.38 -12.89
CA LEU A 126 -12.21 -17.58 -11.81
C LEU A 126 -11.88 -18.15 -10.41
N SER A 127 -10.58 -18.29 -10.11
CA SER A 127 -10.08 -18.87 -8.86
C SER A 127 -10.44 -18.06 -7.60
N GLY A 128 -10.83 -16.79 -7.74
CA GLY A 128 -11.35 -15.97 -6.64
C GLY A 128 -12.82 -16.23 -6.31
N VAL A 129 -13.52 -16.99 -7.15
CA VAL A 129 -14.96 -17.28 -7.02
C VAL A 129 -15.23 -18.76 -6.77
N TYR A 130 -14.38 -19.65 -7.31
CA TYR A 130 -14.58 -21.10 -7.24
C TYR A 130 -13.34 -21.82 -6.69
N GLY A 131 -13.43 -22.23 -5.41
CA GLY A 131 -12.33 -22.79 -4.63
C GLY A 131 -11.64 -24.06 -5.15
N PRO A 132 -12.34 -25.05 -5.78
CA PRO A 132 -11.69 -26.26 -6.28
C PRO A 132 -10.53 -26.00 -7.24
N LEU A 133 -10.60 -24.92 -8.03
CA LEU A 133 -9.55 -24.53 -8.97
C LEU A 133 -8.23 -24.21 -8.28
N LEU A 134 -8.26 -23.74 -7.03
CA LEU A 134 -7.05 -23.41 -6.27
C LEU A 134 -6.16 -24.64 -6.06
N PHE A 135 -6.77 -25.82 -5.89
CA PHE A 135 -6.03 -27.07 -5.71
C PHE A 135 -5.41 -27.56 -7.03
N ASP A 136 -6.15 -27.50 -8.14
CA ASP A 136 -5.64 -27.83 -9.48
C ASP A 136 -4.46 -26.92 -9.85
N GLN A 137 -4.62 -25.62 -9.63
CA GLN A 137 -3.59 -24.62 -9.92
C GLN A 137 -2.36 -24.83 -9.03
N LEU A 138 -2.55 -25.12 -7.74
CA LEU A 138 -1.45 -25.43 -6.82
C LEU A 138 -0.63 -26.64 -7.27
N GLU A 139 -1.29 -27.72 -7.70
CA GLU A 139 -0.61 -28.92 -8.19
C GLU A 139 0.25 -28.62 -9.43
N TYR A 140 -0.32 -27.87 -10.39
CA TYR A 140 0.38 -27.50 -11.61
C TYR A 140 1.57 -26.55 -11.35
N VAL A 141 1.39 -25.56 -10.45
CA VAL A 141 2.45 -24.62 -10.04
C VAL A 141 3.60 -25.36 -9.33
N ASN A 142 3.28 -26.29 -8.41
CA ASN A 142 4.28 -27.09 -7.71
C ASN A 142 5.16 -27.87 -8.70
N SER A 143 4.53 -28.56 -9.64
CA SER A 143 5.24 -29.35 -10.65
C SER A 143 6.07 -28.48 -11.60
N SER A 144 5.54 -27.29 -11.96
CA SER A 144 6.24 -26.31 -12.79
C SER A 144 7.52 -25.80 -12.14
N LEU A 145 7.55 -25.63 -10.82
CA LEU A 145 8.75 -25.23 -10.09
C LEU A 145 9.90 -26.24 -10.28
N TYR A 146 9.62 -27.55 -10.14
CA TYR A 146 10.62 -28.59 -10.39
C TYR A 146 11.04 -28.63 -11.86
N ARG A 147 10.08 -28.49 -12.79
CA ARG A 147 10.39 -28.45 -14.22
C ARG A 147 11.33 -27.30 -14.58
N ILE A 148 11.19 -26.13 -13.95
CA ILE A 148 12.09 -24.99 -14.15
C ILE A 148 13.51 -25.35 -13.70
N LEU A 149 13.69 -25.88 -12.49
CA LEU A 149 15.01 -26.27 -11.99
C LEU A 149 15.67 -27.35 -12.86
N ASP A 150 14.89 -28.26 -13.45
CA ASP A 150 15.39 -29.27 -14.37
C ASP A 150 16.05 -28.68 -15.62
N LEU A 151 15.60 -27.51 -16.08
CA LEU A 151 16.19 -26.83 -17.25
C LEU A 151 17.64 -26.39 -17.02
N TYR A 152 18.09 -26.28 -15.77
CA TYR A 152 19.42 -25.79 -15.41
C TYR A 152 20.38 -26.90 -14.97
N LYS A 153 19.98 -28.18 -15.00
CA LYS A 153 20.81 -29.30 -14.49
C LYS A 153 22.19 -29.41 -15.15
N GLY A 154 22.31 -28.98 -16.42
CA GLY A 154 23.56 -29.00 -17.19
C GLY A 154 24.50 -27.81 -16.97
N ASN A 155 24.12 -26.84 -16.14
CA ASN A 155 24.91 -25.63 -15.93
C ASN A 155 25.91 -25.79 -14.78
N ASP A 156 27.10 -25.22 -14.94
CA ASP A 156 28.13 -25.19 -13.88
C ASP A 156 27.65 -24.46 -12.62
N ASN A 157 26.97 -23.31 -12.80
CA ASN A 157 26.39 -22.51 -11.72
C ASN A 157 24.86 -22.66 -11.68
N LYS A 158 24.37 -23.90 -11.53
CA LYS A 158 22.93 -24.16 -11.47
C LYS A 158 22.27 -23.45 -10.26
N PRO A 159 21.06 -22.87 -10.44
CA PRO A 159 20.28 -22.30 -9.36
C PRO A 159 19.77 -23.41 -8.43
N GLU A 160 19.82 -23.16 -7.12
CA GLU A 160 19.28 -24.05 -6.08
C GLU A 160 17.85 -23.68 -5.66
N SER A 161 17.35 -22.52 -6.10
CA SER A 161 16.05 -21.98 -5.72
C SER A 161 15.43 -21.16 -6.85
N VAL A 162 14.12 -20.97 -6.78
CA VAL A 162 13.31 -20.14 -7.67
C VAL A 162 12.72 -18.97 -6.87
N VAL A 163 12.71 -17.77 -7.46
CA VAL A 163 11.98 -16.62 -6.91
C VAL A 163 10.52 -16.72 -7.37
N LEU A 164 9.58 -16.68 -6.44
CA LEU A 164 8.15 -16.68 -6.75
C LEU A 164 7.58 -15.27 -6.72
N ILE A 165 6.79 -14.91 -7.73
CA ILE A 165 6.00 -13.68 -7.74
C ILE A 165 4.54 -14.04 -8.06
N GLY A 166 3.66 -13.88 -7.08
CA GLY A 166 2.24 -14.15 -7.26
C GLY A 166 1.39 -12.89 -7.23
N HIS A 167 0.40 -12.79 -8.11
CA HIS A 167 -0.57 -11.69 -8.12
C HIS A 167 -1.96 -12.18 -7.70
N SER A 168 -2.66 -11.40 -6.87
CA SER A 168 -4.03 -11.73 -6.44
C SER A 168 -4.10 -13.17 -5.89
N MET A 169 -5.04 -14.01 -6.35
CA MET A 169 -5.11 -15.42 -5.95
C MET A 169 -3.83 -16.23 -6.27
N GLY A 170 -3.04 -15.82 -7.25
CA GLY A 170 -1.74 -16.43 -7.57
C GLY A 170 -0.71 -16.25 -6.45
N GLY A 171 -0.79 -15.16 -5.69
CA GLY A 171 0.02 -14.97 -4.47
C GLY A 171 -0.41 -15.89 -3.33
N VAL A 172 -1.72 -16.12 -3.19
CA VAL A 172 -2.26 -17.08 -2.21
C VAL A 172 -1.78 -18.50 -2.54
N ILE A 173 -1.82 -18.89 -3.82
CA ILE A 173 -1.29 -20.17 -4.32
C ILE A 173 0.22 -20.26 -4.10
N ALA A 174 0.98 -19.20 -4.36
CA ALA A 174 2.42 -19.17 -4.14
C ALA A 174 2.79 -19.40 -2.67
N VAL A 175 2.10 -18.71 -1.75
CA VAL A 175 2.33 -18.88 -0.31
C VAL A 175 1.93 -20.29 0.12
N LYS A 176 0.80 -20.80 -0.36
CA LYS A 176 0.36 -22.17 -0.09
C LYS A 176 1.38 -23.22 -0.56
N LEU A 177 1.94 -23.04 -1.75
CA LEU A 177 3.02 -23.88 -2.27
C LEU A 177 4.22 -23.87 -1.32
N ALA A 178 4.68 -22.69 -0.89
CA ALA A 178 5.79 -22.58 0.04
C ALA A 178 5.53 -23.30 1.37
N CYS A 179 4.28 -23.36 1.83
CA CYS A 179 3.90 -24.08 3.05
C CYS A 179 3.96 -25.61 2.88
N GLN A 180 3.67 -26.12 1.68
CA GLN A 180 3.47 -27.56 1.43
C GLN A 180 4.66 -28.24 0.72
N ILE A 181 5.62 -27.46 0.22
CA ILE A 181 6.77 -28.01 -0.49
C ILE A 181 7.69 -28.80 0.45
N SER A 182 8.14 -29.98 0.01
CA SER A 182 8.99 -30.85 0.84
C SER A 182 10.36 -30.25 1.15
N ASN A 183 10.88 -29.40 0.26
CA ASN A 183 12.14 -28.68 0.46
C ASN A 183 11.91 -27.16 0.35
N PRO A 184 11.71 -26.46 1.49
CA PRO A 184 11.52 -25.01 1.53
C PRO A 184 12.65 -24.19 0.89
N SER A 185 13.89 -24.72 0.87
CA SER A 185 15.04 -24.01 0.28
C SER A 185 14.93 -23.83 -1.23
N LEU A 186 14.02 -24.55 -1.89
CA LEU A 186 13.71 -24.36 -3.31
C LEU A 186 13.05 -23.01 -3.60
N ILE A 187 12.51 -22.33 -2.58
CA ILE A 187 11.91 -21.00 -2.71
C ILE A 187 12.71 -20.04 -1.84
N SER A 188 13.52 -19.20 -2.47
CA SER A 188 14.34 -18.22 -1.75
C SER A 188 13.55 -16.96 -1.41
N VAL A 189 12.78 -16.43 -2.37
CA VAL A 189 12.03 -15.20 -2.20
C VAL A 189 10.64 -15.38 -2.76
N LEU A 190 9.63 -14.91 -2.02
CA LEU A 190 8.24 -14.93 -2.42
C LEU A 190 7.68 -13.51 -2.32
N ILE A 191 7.29 -12.94 -3.45
CA ILE A 191 6.69 -11.61 -3.54
C ILE A 191 5.21 -11.77 -3.91
N THR A 192 4.30 -11.32 -3.05
CA THR A 192 2.87 -11.28 -3.35
C THR A 192 2.43 -9.86 -3.68
N LEU A 193 1.70 -9.70 -4.78
CA LEU A 193 1.20 -8.41 -5.26
C LEU A 193 -0.33 -8.42 -5.17
N ALA A 194 -0.92 -7.51 -4.40
CA ALA A 194 -2.37 -7.36 -4.23
C ALA A 194 -3.08 -8.70 -3.91
N SER A 195 -2.48 -9.52 -3.05
CA SER A 195 -2.94 -10.88 -2.75
C SER A 195 -3.66 -10.96 -1.40
N PRO A 196 -4.90 -11.49 -1.33
CA PRO A 196 -5.65 -11.60 -0.08
C PRO A 196 -5.11 -12.75 0.79
N LEU A 197 -4.03 -12.51 1.54
CA LEU A 197 -3.36 -13.54 2.37
C LEU A 197 -4.11 -13.85 3.68
N SER A 198 -4.81 -12.89 4.27
CA SER A 198 -5.51 -13.09 5.55
C SER A 198 -6.79 -13.90 5.40
N ARG A 199 -7.60 -13.55 4.39
CA ARG A 199 -8.84 -14.22 3.98
C ARG A 199 -9.26 -13.69 2.60
N PRO A 200 -10.05 -14.44 1.82
CA PRO A 200 -10.66 -13.88 0.62
C PRO A 200 -11.62 -12.72 0.98
N PRO A 201 -11.87 -11.79 0.04
CA PRO A 201 -12.84 -10.71 0.25
C PRO A 201 -14.24 -11.25 0.60
N ILE A 202 -14.65 -12.34 -0.06
CA ILE A 202 -15.93 -13.02 0.13
C ILE A 202 -15.67 -14.54 0.14
N PHE A 203 -16.27 -15.25 1.09
CA PHE A 203 -16.28 -16.72 1.09
C PHE A 203 -17.52 -17.22 0.35
N LEU A 204 -17.32 -17.78 -0.86
CA LEU A 204 -18.43 -18.29 -1.68
C LEU A 204 -18.64 -19.80 -1.57
N ASP A 205 -17.60 -20.55 -1.18
CA ASP A 205 -17.66 -22.01 -1.13
C ASP A 205 -16.76 -22.61 -0.03
N TYR A 206 -17.02 -23.89 0.27
CA TYR A 206 -16.28 -24.66 1.27
C TYR A 206 -14.79 -24.86 0.92
N HIS A 207 -14.47 -25.11 -0.35
CA HIS A 207 -13.10 -25.40 -0.79
C HIS A 207 -12.21 -24.17 -0.66
N THR A 208 -12.73 -22.98 -0.96
CA THR A 208 -12.04 -21.71 -0.71
C THR A 208 -11.70 -21.58 0.77
N LYS A 209 -12.66 -21.79 1.67
CA LYS A 209 -12.40 -21.76 3.11
C LYS A 209 -11.37 -22.81 3.53
N LYS A 210 -11.51 -24.06 3.08
CA LYS A 210 -10.57 -25.14 3.36
C LYS A 210 -9.14 -24.80 2.95
N PHE A 211 -8.97 -24.18 1.77
CA PHE A 211 -7.66 -23.79 1.25
C PHE A 211 -6.93 -22.82 2.19
N TYR A 212 -7.66 -21.86 2.78
CA TYR A 212 -7.16 -20.89 3.74
C TYR A 212 -6.99 -21.47 5.17
N ASP A 213 -7.94 -22.29 5.64
CA ASP A 213 -7.94 -22.86 7.00
C ASP A 213 -6.74 -23.77 7.27
N GLU A 214 -6.25 -24.46 6.23
CA GLU A 214 -5.04 -25.28 6.28
C GLU A 214 -3.75 -24.45 6.50
N GLY A 215 -3.85 -23.13 6.65
CA GLY A 215 -2.77 -22.22 7.03
C GLY A 215 -1.90 -21.75 5.86
N LEU A 216 -1.40 -20.52 6.00
CA LEU A 216 -0.48 -19.86 5.07
C LEU A 216 0.78 -19.37 5.83
N ILE A 217 1.53 -20.30 6.43
CA ILE A 217 2.76 -19.99 7.18
C ILE A 217 3.97 -20.24 6.27
N ALA A 218 4.59 -19.17 5.80
CA ALA A 218 5.81 -19.29 5.00
C ALA A 218 6.97 -19.89 5.84
N PRO A 219 7.81 -20.76 5.25
CA PRO A 219 8.98 -21.32 5.91
C PRO A 219 10.03 -20.26 6.30
N GLU A 220 10.91 -20.60 7.24
CA GLU A 220 11.92 -19.66 7.74
C GLU A 220 12.98 -19.30 6.70
N GLU A 221 13.24 -20.20 5.76
CA GLU A 221 14.24 -20.06 4.70
C GLU A 221 13.79 -19.10 3.57
N THR A 222 12.49 -18.83 3.50
CA THR A 222 11.85 -18.00 2.47
C THR A 222 11.62 -16.57 2.96
N SER A 223 12.18 -15.59 2.26
CA SER A 223 11.81 -14.18 2.48
C SER A 223 10.45 -13.90 1.85
N LEU A 224 9.42 -13.66 2.68
CA LEU A 224 8.06 -13.34 2.25
C LEU A 224 7.81 -11.82 2.24
N ILE A 225 7.55 -11.26 1.06
CA ILE A 225 7.26 -9.84 0.84
C ILE A 225 5.82 -9.71 0.31
N SER A 226 4.97 -8.98 1.02
CA SER A 226 3.59 -8.70 0.60
C SER A 226 3.40 -7.22 0.29
N LEU A 227 2.96 -6.91 -0.93
CA LEU A 227 2.68 -5.55 -1.38
C LEU A 227 1.20 -5.37 -1.69
N SER A 228 0.59 -4.33 -1.13
CA SER A 228 -0.80 -3.93 -1.41
C SER A 228 -0.89 -2.62 -2.19
N GLY A 229 -1.92 -2.47 -3.03
CA GLY A 229 -2.11 -1.31 -3.90
C GLY A 229 -2.58 -0.02 -3.21
N GLY A 230 -3.02 -0.10 -1.95
CA GLY A 230 -3.54 1.06 -1.22
C GLY A 230 -5.01 1.34 -1.52
N TYR A 231 -5.42 2.61 -1.51
CA TYR A 231 -6.83 2.99 -1.66
C TYR A 231 -7.47 2.52 -2.96
N ASN A 232 -6.72 2.64 -4.07
CA ASN A 232 -7.18 2.38 -5.43
C ASN A 232 -7.36 0.89 -5.76
N ASP A 233 -6.94 -0.02 -4.88
CA ASP A 233 -7.32 -1.43 -4.98
C ASP A 233 -8.71 -1.63 -4.36
N PHE A 234 -9.72 -1.63 -5.22
CA PHE A 234 -11.11 -1.83 -4.83
C PHE A 234 -11.49 -3.31 -4.71
N LEU A 235 -10.68 -4.23 -5.26
CA LEU A 235 -10.96 -5.66 -5.22
C LEU A 235 -10.44 -6.26 -3.92
N ILE A 236 -9.20 -5.93 -3.55
CA ILE A 236 -8.54 -6.46 -2.36
C ILE A 236 -8.12 -5.31 -1.43
N PRO A 237 -8.87 -5.04 -0.36
CA PRO A 237 -8.47 -4.08 0.66
C PRO A 237 -7.08 -4.36 1.25
N SER A 238 -6.30 -3.32 1.53
CA SER A 238 -4.92 -3.42 2.03
C SER A 238 -4.78 -4.34 3.24
N PHE A 239 -5.70 -4.28 4.21
CA PHE A 239 -5.64 -5.12 5.42
C PHE A 239 -5.77 -6.63 5.17
N LEU A 240 -6.33 -7.05 4.04
CA LEU A 240 -6.40 -8.47 3.67
C LEU A 240 -5.06 -9.01 3.13
N ASN A 241 -4.13 -8.14 2.76
CA ASN A 241 -2.84 -8.53 2.20
C ASN A 241 -1.79 -8.85 3.27
N ASN A 242 -2.01 -8.37 4.50
CA ASN A 242 -1.04 -8.50 5.58
C ASN A 242 -1.21 -9.84 6.30
N LEU A 243 -0.33 -10.80 5.99
CA LEU A 243 -0.21 -12.02 6.77
C LEU A 243 0.34 -11.67 8.15
N LYS A 244 -0.40 -11.97 9.23
CA LYS A 244 0.02 -11.71 10.62
C LYS A 244 1.12 -12.69 11.06
N SER A 245 2.28 -12.64 10.39
CA SER A 245 3.46 -13.44 10.72
C SER A 245 4.63 -12.51 11.06
N SER A 246 5.43 -12.89 12.06
CA SER A 246 6.58 -12.10 12.51
C SER A 246 7.72 -11.97 11.49
N LYS A 247 7.70 -12.80 10.42
CA LYS A 247 8.75 -12.85 9.39
C LYS A 247 8.33 -12.31 8.02
N SER A 248 7.08 -11.89 7.84
CA SER A 248 6.63 -11.31 6.56
C SER A 248 6.84 -9.79 6.51
N LEU A 249 7.47 -9.31 5.45
CA LEU A 249 7.58 -7.88 5.17
C LEU A 249 6.33 -7.41 4.43
N TYR A 250 5.50 -6.60 5.07
CA TYR A 250 4.30 -6.01 4.45
C TYR A 250 4.52 -4.52 4.17
N ALA A 251 4.16 -4.08 2.96
CA ALA A 251 4.18 -2.67 2.59
C ALA A 251 3.02 -2.31 1.66
N VAL A 252 2.51 -1.09 1.79
CA VAL A 252 1.57 -0.52 0.83
C VAL A 252 2.36 0.28 -0.20
N THR A 253 1.94 0.28 -1.47
CA THR A 253 2.66 1.01 -2.55
C THR A 253 2.82 2.50 -2.28
N THR A 254 1.94 3.08 -1.47
CA THR A 254 2.03 4.47 -1.01
C THR A 254 3.14 4.71 0.01
N THR A 255 3.54 3.69 0.77
CA THR A 255 4.68 3.74 1.70
C THR A 255 6.02 3.56 0.97
N ILE A 256 6.04 2.83 -0.15
CA ILE A 256 7.27 2.48 -0.86
C ILE A 256 8.05 3.74 -1.28
N PRO A 257 9.28 3.95 -0.78
CA PRO A 257 10.11 5.07 -1.17
C PRO A 257 10.34 5.12 -2.68
N ARG A 258 10.30 6.34 -3.25
CA ARG A 258 10.37 6.61 -4.70
C ARG A 258 9.16 6.12 -5.51
N ALA A 259 8.21 5.42 -4.89
CA ALA A 259 6.92 5.10 -5.50
C ALA A 259 5.83 6.06 -5.03
N TRP A 260 5.46 6.05 -3.75
CA TRP A 260 4.45 6.95 -3.17
C TRP A 260 3.16 7.07 -4.01
N VAL A 261 2.72 5.97 -4.60
CA VAL A 261 1.55 5.90 -5.48
C VAL A 261 0.56 4.86 -5.00
N GLU A 262 -0.72 5.18 -5.13
CA GLU A 262 -1.80 4.19 -5.01
C GLU A 262 -1.91 3.47 -6.35
N ALA A 263 -1.80 2.15 -6.35
CA ALA A 263 -1.93 1.31 -7.54
C ALA A 263 -3.22 0.51 -7.45
N ASN A 264 -4.05 0.53 -8.50
CA ASN A 264 -5.21 -0.36 -8.55
C ASN A 264 -4.78 -1.85 -8.63
N HIS A 265 -5.77 -2.74 -8.50
CA HIS A 265 -5.56 -4.18 -8.38
C HIS A 265 -4.64 -4.79 -9.44
N VAL A 266 -4.79 -4.40 -10.71
CA VAL A 266 -3.97 -4.92 -11.82
C VAL A 266 -2.78 -4.00 -12.11
N GLN A 267 -2.93 -2.71 -11.85
CA GLN A 267 -1.93 -1.68 -12.08
C GLN A 267 -0.65 -1.90 -11.30
N ILE A 268 -0.72 -2.52 -10.12
CA ILE A 268 0.47 -2.87 -9.32
C ILE A 268 1.53 -3.66 -10.12
N LEU A 269 1.12 -4.43 -11.15
CA LEU A 269 2.00 -5.27 -11.97
C LEU A 269 2.82 -4.49 -13.01
N TRP A 270 2.29 -3.36 -13.48
CA TRP A 270 2.92 -2.55 -14.54
C TRP A 270 3.27 -1.15 -14.10
N CYS A 271 2.98 -0.80 -12.84
CA CYS A 271 3.29 0.50 -12.28
C CYS A 271 4.80 0.73 -12.25
N LYS A 272 5.28 1.67 -13.05
CA LYS A 272 6.72 1.91 -13.26
C LYS A 272 7.44 2.18 -11.96
N GLN A 273 6.88 2.99 -11.08
CA GLN A 273 7.55 3.32 -9.83
C GLN A 273 7.69 2.08 -8.93
N VAL A 274 6.63 1.27 -8.79
CA VAL A 274 6.64 0.03 -7.99
C VAL A 274 7.54 -1.04 -8.61
N VAL A 275 7.39 -1.30 -9.91
CA VAL A 275 8.18 -2.30 -10.67
C VAL A 275 9.67 -1.97 -10.62
N LEU A 276 10.05 -0.69 -10.77
CA LEU A 276 11.46 -0.29 -10.67
C LEU A 276 12.03 -0.54 -9.27
N THR A 277 11.24 -0.34 -8.21
CA THR A 277 11.70 -0.59 -6.83
C THR A 277 11.84 -2.08 -6.54
N ILE A 278 10.85 -2.91 -6.93
CA ILE A 278 10.95 -4.38 -6.82
C ILE A 278 12.19 -4.88 -7.57
N THR A 279 12.39 -4.41 -8.82
CA THR A 279 13.54 -4.80 -9.63
C THR A 279 14.86 -4.39 -8.97
N ARG A 280 14.96 -3.19 -8.39
CA ARG A 280 16.18 -2.78 -7.65
C ARG A 280 16.47 -3.70 -6.47
N ALA A 281 15.45 -4.02 -5.68
CA ALA A 281 15.60 -4.96 -4.56
C ALA A 281 16.07 -6.33 -5.02
N LEU A 282 15.47 -6.89 -6.09
CA LEU A 282 15.88 -8.17 -6.67
C LEU A 282 17.34 -8.18 -7.11
N PHE A 283 17.83 -7.11 -7.74
CA PHE A 283 19.23 -7.02 -8.14
C PHE A 283 20.19 -6.84 -6.94
N ASP A 284 19.74 -6.24 -5.84
CA ASP A 284 20.58 -6.01 -4.65
C ASP A 284 20.69 -7.24 -3.74
N ILE A 285 19.77 -8.19 -3.82
CA ILE A 285 19.87 -9.47 -3.09
C ILE A 285 20.76 -10.51 -3.79
N VAL A 286 21.20 -10.27 -5.03
CA VAL A 286 22.08 -11.19 -5.78
C VAL A 286 23.49 -11.16 -5.21
N SER A 287 24.01 -12.33 -4.86
CA SER A 287 25.40 -12.49 -4.45
C SER A 287 26.33 -12.29 -5.64
N VAL A 288 27.24 -11.32 -5.56
CA VAL A 288 28.20 -11.01 -6.63
C VAL A 288 29.09 -12.22 -6.97
N LYS A 289 29.45 -13.03 -5.97
CA LYS A 289 30.31 -14.22 -6.16
C LYS A 289 29.57 -15.36 -6.85
N LYS A 290 28.36 -15.68 -6.40
CA LYS A 290 27.58 -16.82 -6.92
C LYS A 290 26.76 -16.47 -8.17
N LYS A 291 26.54 -15.18 -8.45
CA LYS A 291 25.58 -14.69 -9.46
C LYS A 291 24.16 -15.26 -9.29
N GLN A 292 23.82 -15.66 -8.05
CA GLN A 292 22.55 -16.24 -7.65
C GLN A 292 22.03 -15.52 -6.40
N ILE A 293 20.77 -15.76 -6.02
CA ILE A 293 20.16 -15.17 -4.82
C ILE A 293 21.00 -15.49 -3.57
N SER A 294 21.17 -14.52 -2.68
CA SER A 294 21.86 -14.72 -1.40
C SER A 294 21.13 -15.75 -0.52
N ASN A 295 21.89 -16.69 0.06
CA ASN A 295 21.34 -17.71 0.96
C ASN A 295 20.91 -17.11 2.32
N SER A 296 21.34 -15.90 2.67
CA SER A 296 21.01 -15.27 3.95
C SER A 296 19.62 -14.63 3.90
N THR A 297 18.65 -15.19 4.65
CA THR A 297 17.32 -14.60 4.90
C THR A 297 17.44 -13.17 5.43
N THR A 298 18.25 -12.98 6.48
CA THR A 298 18.45 -11.68 7.13
C THR A 298 18.97 -10.60 6.18
N TYR A 299 19.90 -10.94 5.28
CA TYR A 299 20.37 -10.01 4.26
C TYR A 299 19.26 -9.64 3.26
N ARG A 300 18.52 -10.64 2.76
CA ARG A 300 17.40 -10.44 1.83
C ARG A 300 16.34 -9.54 2.44
N ASP A 301 15.93 -9.82 3.67
CA ASP A 301 14.89 -9.07 4.39
C ASP A 301 15.33 -7.62 4.63
N LYS A 302 16.61 -7.40 5.00
CA LYS A 302 17.17 -6.04 5.12
C LYS A 302 17.16 -5.28 3.79
N VAL A 303 17.51 -5.92 2.67
CA VAL A 303 17.48 -5.29 1.34
C VAL A 303 16.06 -4.92 0.95
N PHE A 304 15.08 -5.80 1.17
CA PHE A 304 13.68 -5.50 0.89
C PHE A 304 13.14 -4.40 1.81
N HIS A 305 13.45 -4.43 3.10
CA HIS A 305 13.09 -3.36 4.04
C HIS A 305 13.65 -2.00 3.56
N HIS A 306 14.90 -1.97 3.11
CA HIS A 306 15.54 -0.76 2.59
C HIS A 306 14.83 -0.19 1.35
N HIS A 307 14.40 -1.04 0.42
CA HIS A 307 13.76 -0.57 -0.82
C HIS A 307 12.26 -0.30 -0.67
N LEU A 308 11.56 -0.99 0.24
CA LEU A 308 10.09 -1.00 0.32
C LEU A 308 9.51 -0.26 1.52
N ILE A 309 10.26 -0.11 2.61
CA ILE A 309 9.77 0.55 3.83
C ILE A 309 10.57 1.82 4.08
N ASP A 310 11.90 1.69 4.17
CA ASP A 310 12.75 2.81 4.58
C ASP A 310 14.01 2.92 3.72
N ASN A 311 14.00 3.89 2.81
CA ASN A 311 15.12 4.16 1.93
C ASN A 311 15.84 5.45 2.34
N SER A 312 17.01 5.26 2.93
CA SER A 312 17.91 6.34 3.30
C SER A 312 18.77 6.84 2.14
N GLY A 313 18.76 6.18 0.99
CA GLY A 313 19.59 6.51 -0.18
C GLY A 313 21.01 5.93 -0.15
N ILE A 314 21.34 5.16 0.89
CA ILE A 314 22.61 4.43 0.99
C ILE A 314 22.70 3.28 -0.02
N ASN A 315 23.91 2.82 -0.28
CA ASN A 315 24.10 1.56 -0.98
C ASN A 315 24.05 0.40 0.01
N ILE A 316 22.93 -0.33 0.03
CA ILE A 316 22.66 -1.41 0.98
C ILE A 316 23.69 -2.55 0.96
N ARG A 317 24.44 -2.71 -0.15
CA ARG A 317 25.51 -3.72 -0.25
C ARG A 317 26.67 -3.44 0.71
N TYR A 318 26.84 -2.18 1.12
CA TYR A 318 27.85 -1.75 2.07
C TYR A 318 27.25 -1.43 3.45
N TRP A 319 26.08 -1.98 3.81
CA TRP A 319 25.42 -1.70 5.09
C TRP A 319 26.37 -1.73 6.30
N ASN A 320 27.17 -2.81 6.42
CA ASN A 320 28.08 -2.99 7.54
C ASN A 320 29.15 -1.89 7.65
N SER A 321 29.51 -1.20 6.54
CA SER A 321 30.45 -0.09 6.61
C SER A 321 29.84 1.18 7.22
N TYR A 322 28.51 1.29 7.23
CA TYR A 322 27.81 2.42 7.86
C TYR A 322 27.67 2.27 9.38
N GLU A 323 27.90 1.08 9.93
CA GLU A 323 27.95 0.84 11.39
C GLU A 323 29.36 1.04 11.97
N ALA A 324 30.39 1.04 11.11
CA ALA A 324 31.78 1.17 11.54
C ALA A 324 32.20 2.63 11.76
N LEU A 325 33.21 2.82 12.60
CA LEU A 325 33.93 4.09 12.71
C LEU A 325 34.66 4.36 11.39
N VAL A 326 34.50 5.56 10.84
CA VAL A 326 35.10 5.96 9.57
C VAL A 326 36.02 7.16 9.74
N HIS A 327 37.14 7.13 9.00
CA HIS A 327 38.04 8.27 8.89
C HIS A 327 37.46 9.31 7.92
N ILE A 328 37.18 10.49 8.42
CA ILE A 328 36.63 11.62 7.68
C ILE A 328 37.75 12.34 6.93
N ASN A 329 37.58 12.49 5.62
CA ASN A 329 38.43 13.38 4.82
C ASN A 329 38.13 14.84 5.19
N HIS A 330 38.93 15.39 6.10
CA HIS A 330 38.81 16.75 6.64
C HIS A 330 39.26 17.88 5.69
N LYS A 331 39.43 17.59 4.39
CA LYS A 331 39.65 18.61 3.35
C LYS A 331 38.35 19.39 3.07
N GLY A 332 38.51 20.63 2.59
CA GLY A 332 37.41 21.55 2.32
C GLY A 332 37.10 22.50 3.48
N GLN A 333 35.96 23.19 3.36
CA GLN A 333 35.53 24.22 4.32
C GLN A 333 34.67 23.61 5.43
N TRP A 334 34.91 24.04 6.67
CA TRP A 334 34.16 23.62 7.85
C TRP A 334 33.47 24.84 8.47
N ILE A 335 32.15 24.78 8.55
CA ILE A 335 31.28 25.89 8.93
C ILE A 335 30.42 25.46 10.11
N GLU A 336 30.58 26.12 11.25
CA GLU A 336 29.72 25.97 12.42
C GLU A 336 28.77 27.17 12.49
N ASN A 337 27.46 26.93 12.44
CA ASN A 337 26.47 27.98 12.66
C ASN A 337 25.85 27.82 14.04
N ILE A 338 25.85 28.91 14.83
CA ILE A 338 25.39 28.94 16.22
C ILE A 338 23.86 29.12 16.29
N GLN A 339 23.23 29.56 15.20
CA GLN A 339 21.77 29.72 15.14
C GLN A 339 21.07 28.37 15.28
N LYS A 340 20.00 28.32 16.08
CA LYS A 340 19.14 27.13 16.23
C LYS A 340 18.50 26.72 14.91
N GLN A 341 18.12 27.71 14.11
CA GLN A 341 17.40 27.56 12.86
C GLN A 341 18.10 28.38 11.79
N TYR A 342 18.52 27.72 10.71
CA TYR A 342 19.16 28.39 9.59
C TYR A 342 19.01 27.58 8.30
N SER A 343 19.23 28.26 7.18
CA SER A 343 19.22 27.63 5.87
C SER A 343 20.49 27.99 5.11
N VAL A 344 21.11 26.99 4.50
CA VAL A 344 22.30 27.16 3.66
C VAL A 344 21.90 26.93 2.21
N LYS A 345 22.29 27.83 1.31
CA LYS A 345 21.89 27.81 -0.11
C LYS A 345 23.12 27.99 -1.00
N HIS A 346 23.37 27.00 -1.85
CA HIS A 346 24.39 27.03 -2.89
C HIS A 346 23.73 26.93 -4.26
N LEU A 347 23.36 28.06 -4.85
CA LEU A 347 22.60 28.08 -6.10
C LEU A 347 23.42 27.68 -7.34
N GLN A 348 24.74 27.83 -7.27
CA GLN A 348 25.68 27.46 -8.34
C GLN A 348 26.47 26.17 -8.02
N GLY A 349 26.02 25.42 -7.00
CA GLY A 349 26.78 24.31 -6.45
C GLY A 349 28.01 24.76 -5.64
N VAL A 350 28.90 23.81 -5.37
CA VAL A 350 30.11 24.00 -4.56
C VAL A 350 31.34 23.45 -5.28
N ARG A 351 32.45 24.20 -5.26
CA ARG A 351 33.71 23.82 -5.95
C ARG A 351 34.59 22.88 -5.12
N GLU A 352 34.49 22.95 -3.80
CA GLU A 352 35.20 22.10 -2.86
C GLU A 352 34.23 21.48 -1.84
N ALA A 353 34.69 20.50 -1.07
CA ALA A 353 33.87 19.87 -0.05
C ALA A 353 33.49 20.88 1.04
N HIS A 354 32.22 20.90 1.44
CA HIS A 354 31.73 21.74 2.54
C HIS A 354 31.16 20.85 3.64
N TRP A 355 31.51 21.19 4.87
CA TRP A 355 31.10 20.50 6.09
C TRP A 355 30.35 21.48 6.99
N TYR A 356 29.08 21.18 7.28
CA TYR A 356 28.23 21.97 8.17
C TYR A 356 28.13 21.29 9.52
N MET A 357 28.41 22.01 10.59
CA MET A 357 28.42 21.46 11.94
C MET A 357 27.27 22.02 12.77
N VAL A 358 26.60 21.12 13.49
CA VAL A 358 25.61 21.45 14.52
C VAL A 358 26.11 20.91 15.84
N LYS A 359 26.34 21.83 16.78
CA LYS A 359 26.80 21.48 18.12
C LYS A 359 25.67 20.86 18.94
N MET A 360 25.96 19.74 19.59
CA MET A 360 25.02 19.07 20.48
C MET A 360 25.06 19.71 21.88
N ASN A 361 24.17 20.67 22.12
CA ASN A 361 24.06 21.36 23.41
C ASN A 361 23.08 20.64 24.36
N SER A 362 23.29 20.80 25.66
CA SER A 362 22.39 20.29 26.71
C SER A 362 21.43 21.36 27.24
N LEU A 363 21.29 22.47 26.51
CA LEU A 363 20.44 23.59 26.89
C LEU A 363 18.99 23.34 26.41
N PRO A 364 17.98 23.90 27.09
CA PRO A 364 16.61 23.91 26.59
C PRO A 364 16.52 24.47 25.16
N GLY A 365 15.72 23.82 24.33
CA GLY A 365 15.56 24.09 22.90
C GLY A 365 16.62 23.44 22.01
N TYR A 366 17.38 22.46 22.51
CA TYR A 366 18.37 21.66 21.77
C TYR A 366 18.15 20.15 21.95
N GLU A 367 16.91 19.72 22.15
CA GLU A 367 16.57 18.29 22.27
C GLU A 367 16.62 17.58 20.92
N MET A 368 15.98 18.15 19.91
CA MET A 368 15.82 17.56 18.58
C MET A 368 16.52 18.38 17.52
N VAL A 369 17.07 17.71 16.50
CA VAL A 369 17.53 18.35 15.26
C VAL A 369 16.83 17.71 14.07
N SER A 370 16.28 18.56 13.21
CA SER A 370 15.73 18.18 11.91
C SER A 370 16.55 18.81 10.80
N VAL A 371 16.97 18.01 9.82
CA VAL A 371 17.74 18.47 8.67
C VAL A 371 17.04 18.04 7.39
N LEU A 372 16.71 19.01 6.56
CA LEU A 372 16.15 18.80 5.23
C LEU A 372 17.20 19.20 4.18
N ALA A 373 17.67 18.20 3.42
CA ALA A 373 18.56 18.38 2.29
C ALA A 373 17.76 18.31 0.97
N ILE A 374 17.94 19.31 0.11
CA ILE A 374 17.29 19.40 -1.20
C ILE A 374 18.34 19.30 -2.29
N ASN A 375 18.08 18.41 -3.25
CA ASN A 375 18.91 18.12 -4.41
C ASN A 375 20.33 17.63 -4.06
N LEU A 376 20.47 16.89 -2.95
CA LEU A 376 21.74 16.33 -2.51
C LEU A 376 21.98 14.95 -3.14
N GLU A 377 23.00 14.85 -4.00
CA GLU A 377 23.40 13.56 -4.60
C GLU A 377 24.37 12.75 -3.72
N THR A 378 25.07 13.41 -2.80
CA THR A 378 26.04 12.75 -1.90
C THR A 378 25.34 11.69 -1.06
N VAL A 379 25.77 10.44 -1.17
CA VAL A 379 25.12 9.31 -0.50
C VAL A 379 25.36 9.37 1.01
N ASP A 380 26.62 9.46 1.43
CA ASP A 380 27.10 9.52 2.81
C ASP A 380 27.31 10.97 3.25
N TRP A 381 26.21 11.57 3.70
CA TRP A 381 26.14 13.02 3.94
C TRP A 381 26.00 13.40 5.40
N VAL A 382 25.74 12.48 6.32
CA VAL A 382 25.60 12.77 7.76
C VAL A 382 26.49 11.88 8.61
N PHE A 383 27.14 12.51 9.57
CA PHE A 383 28.02 11.87 10.54
C PHE A 383 27.82 12.47 11.93
N VAL A 384 28.19 11.71 12.95
CA VAL A 384 28.37 12.18 14.32
C VAL A 384 29.84 12.03 14.70
N CYS A 385 30.43 13.06 15.27
CA CYS A 385 31.87 13.08 15.54
C CYS A 385 32.25 14.00 16.69
N ASN A 386 33.50 13.84 17.13
CA ASN A 386 34.14 14.75 18.06
C ASN A 386 34.98 15.78 17.28
N ALA A 387 34.53 17.05 17.25
CA ALA A 387 35.28 18.13 16.62
C ALA A 387 36.29 18.73 17.62
N TYR A 388 37.53 18.21 17.61
CA TYR A 388 38.59 18.65 18.53
C TYR A 388 39.83 19.19 17.82
N VAL A 389 40.06 18.85 16.56
CA VAL A 389 41.29 19.25 15.85
C VAL A 389 41.12 20.69 15.31
N PRO A 390 41.99 21.63 15.69
CA PRO A 390 41.92 23.00 15.17
C PRO A 390 42.45 23.06 13.73
N LYS A 391 41.74 23.75 12.85
CA LYS A 391 42.15 24.03 11.46
C LYS A 391 41.76 25.46 11.07
N GLY A 392 42.70 26.39 11.21
CA GLY A 392 42.41 27.81 11.08
C GLY A 392 41.44 28.28 12.17
N PRO A 393 40.35 29.00 11.84
CA PRO A 393 39.37 29.47 12.83
C PRO A 393 38.35 28.40 13.26
N SER A 394 38.26 27.26 12.56
CA SER A 394 37.26 26.22 12.80
C SER A 394 37.88 24.97 13.45
N LYS A 395 37.06 24.20 14.17
CA LYS A 395 37.40 22.82 14.58
C LYS A 395 36.92 21.85 13.51
N VAL A 396 37.62 20.72 13.36
CA VAL A 396 37.28 19.69 12.37
C VAL A 396 37.19 18.31 13.02
N CYS A 397 36.43 17.42 12.39
CA CYS A 397 36.39 16.01 12.74
C CYS A 397 37.35 15.21 11.86
N VAL A 398 38.12 14.32 12.49
CA VAL A 398 39.00 13.36 11.80
C VAL A 398 38.35 11.99 11.70
N GLU A 399 37.56 11.60 12.70
CA GLU A 399 36.87 10.32 12.75
C GLU A 399 35.42 10.54 13.19
N GLY A 400 34.52 9.66 12.77
CA GLY A 400 33.12 9.72 13.16
C GLY A 400 32.33 8.49 12.74
N TYR A 401 31.09 8.42 13.20
CA TYR A 401 30.15 7.37 12.82
C TYR A 401 29.16 7.92 11.79
N HIS A 402 28.75 7.10 10.83
CA HIS A 402 27.70 7.49 9.90
C HIS A 402 26.35 7.59 10.64
N LEU A 403 25.58 8.63 10.31
CA LEU A 403 24.16 8.75 10.67
C LEU A 403 23.24 8.72 9.44
N THR A 404 23.82 8.57 8.26
CA THR A 404 23.11 8.62 6.98
C THR A 404 22.03 7.55 6.87
N GLN A 405 22.26 6.37 7.46
CA GLN A 405 21.35 5.23 7.45
C GLN A 405 19.99 5.53 8.12
N TYR A 406 19.93 6.53 9.00
CA TYR A 406 18.71 6.98 9.67
C TYR A 406 18.00 8.14 8.95
N SER A 407 18.53 8.57 7.80
CA SER A 407 17.83 9.55 6.96
C SER A 407 16.76 8.87 6.13
N HIS A 408 15.77 9.62 5.69
CA HIS A 408 14.66 9.14 4.88
C HIS A 408 14.51 9.98 3.62
N MET A 409 14.12 9.37 2.50
CA MET A 409 13.64 10.13 1.35
C MET A 409 12.28 10.76 1.66
N ALA A 410 12.16 12.07 1.43
CA ALA A 410 10.89 12.77 1.59
C ALA A 410 10.20 12.91 0.22
N PRO A 411 8.87 12.69 0.13
CA PRO A 411 8.12 12.91 -1.09
C PRO A 411 8.26 14.34 -1.62
N SER A 412 8.44 14.45 -2.93
CA SER A 412 8.73 15.72 -3.59
C SER A 412 8.21 15.73 -5.02
N VAL A 413 7.61 16.84 -5.44
CA VAL A 413 7.24 17.08 -6.85
C VAL A 413 8.47 17.38 -7.70
N LYS A 414 9.39 18.19 -7.16
CA LYS A 414 10.59 18.65 -7.87
C LYS A 414 11.80 18.59 -6.93
N TYR A 415 12.92 18.10 -7.47
CA TYR A 415 14.19 17.82 -6.78
C TYR A 415 14.09 16.74 -5.70
N LYS A 416 15.16 15.95 -5.56
CA LYS A 416 15.23 14.92 -4.52
C LYS A 416 15.30 15.58 -3.13
N ARG A 417 14.46 15.16 -2.19
CA ARG A 417 14.50 15.62 -0.80
C ARG A 417 14.91 14.49 0.12
N ARG A 418 15.86 14.75 1.02
CA ARG A 418 16.27 13.83 2.09
C ARG A 418 16.08 14.53 3.42
N TYR A 419 15.45 13.82 4.35
CA TYR A 419 15.06 14.34 5.65
C TYR A 419 15.69 13.48 6.73
N LEU A 420 16.26 14.11 7.75
CA LEU A 420 16.80 13.46 8.94
C LEU A 420 16.20 14.12 10.17
N GLN A 421 15.80 13.32 11.14
CA GLN A 421 15.37 13.77 12.46
C GLN A 421 16.09 12.96 13.52
N MET A 422 16.69 13.63 14.49
CA MET A 422 17.50 13.00 15.52
C MET A 422 17.25 13.62 16.90
N ASN A 423 17.24 12.77 17.92
CA ASN A 423 17.30 13.20 19.32
C ASN A 423 18.77 13.36 19.73
N MET A 424 19.18 14.60 20.00
CA MET A 424 20.56 14.91 20.38
C MET A 424 20.93 14.37 21.76
N TYR A 425 19.97 14.23 22.69
CA TYR A 425 20.23 13.60 23.99
C TYR A 425 20.53 12.10 23.84
N GLU A 426 19.77 11.40 22.99
CA GLU A 426 20.01 9.98 22.71
C GLU A 426 21.35 9.78 22.00
N LEU A 427 21.67 10.62 21.01
CA LEU A 427 22.98 10.56 20.33
C LEU A 427 24.14 10.77 21.30
N ARG A 428 24.04 11.72 22.23
CA ARG A 428 25.08 11.92 23.27
C ARG A 428 25.21 10.75 24.23
N ARG A 429 24.13 10.02 24.51
CA ARG A 429 24.18 8.80 25.34
C ARG A 429 24.85 7.65 24.60
N ASN A 430 24.53 7.48 23.31
CA ASN A 430 25.08 6.41 22.49
C ASN A 430 26.54 6.68 22.06
N TYR A 431 26.90 7.95 21.89
CA TYR A 431 28.24 8.39 21.47
C TYR A 431 28.76 9.44 22.47
N SER A 432 29.29 8.99 23.61
CA SER A 432 29.70 9.83 24.73
C SER A 432 30.77 10.88 24.38
N GLU A 433 31.66 10.56 23.45
CA GLU A 433 32.74 11.45 23.01
C GLU A 433 32.30 12.44 21.92
N ALA A 434 31.12 12.26 21.33
CA ALA A 434 30.67 13.08 20.23
C ALA A 434 30.19 14.46 20.70
N THR A 435 30.60 15.50 19.96
CA THR A 435 30.27 16.89 20.27
C THR A 435 29.40 17.54 19.20
N HIS A 436 29.50 17.07 17.95
CA HIS A 436 28.82 17.66 16.80
C HIS A 436 28.17 16.59 15.91
N ILE A 437 27.07 16.98 15.29
CA ILE A 437 26.51 16.33 14.11
C ILE A 437 27.00 17.13 12.90
N VAL A 438 27.51 16.44 11.89
CA VAL A 438 28.12 17.09 10.73
C VAL A 438 27.49 16.60 9.42
N PHE A 439 27.23 17.56 8.52
CA PHE A 439 26.65 17.32 7.21
C PHE A 439 27.66 17.65 6.11
N ARG A 440 27.79 16.78 5.12
CA ARG A 440 28.76 16.93 4.03
C ARG A 440 28.10 17.19 2.69
N VAL A 441 28.72 18.09 1.94
CA VAL A 441 28.45 18.34 0.53
C VAL A 441 29.73 18.12 -0.25
N LEU A 442 29.70 17.21 -1.22
CA LEU A 442 30.81 17.03 -2.17
C LEU A 442 30.71 18.05 -3.32
N PRO A 443 31.83 18.33 -4.02
CA PRO A 443 31.83 19.22 -5.17
C PRO A 443 30.73 18.86 -6.18
N THR A 444 29.93 19.84 -6.57
CA THR A 444 28.85 19.69 -7.55
C THR A 444 28.59 21.01 -8.26
N ASN A 445 28.05 20.94 -9.48
CA ASN A 445 27.57 22.09 -10.22
C ASN A 445 26.06 22.32 -10.03
N GLU A 446 25.38 21.40 -9.35
CA GLU A 446 23.95 21.48 -9.12
C GLU A 446 23.60 22.34 -7.89
N PRO A 447 22.44 23.02 -7.89
CA PRO A 447 22.00 23.77 -6.72
C PRO A 447 21.71 22.85 -5.54
N ILE A 448 22.20 23.21 -4.35
CA ILE A 448 21.97 22.46 -3.11
C ILE A 448 21.46 23.39 -2.02
N ILE A 449 20.48 22.91 -1.26
CA ILE A 449 19.92 23.64 -0.11
C ILE A 449 19.85 22.71 1.10
N PHE A 450 20.28 23.23 2.25
CA PHE A 450 20.05 22.61 3.55
C PHE A 450 19.20 23.52 4.42
N HIS A 451 18.29 22.92 5.15
CA HIS A 451 17.59 23.55 6.24
C HIS A 451 17.87 22.78 7.51
N VAL A 452 18.28 23.50 8.55
CA VAL A 452 18.59 22.96 9.88
C VAL A 452 17.66 23.62 10.87
N ASP A 453 16.95 22.81 11.65
CA ASP A 453 15.97 23.24 12.65
C ASP A 453 16.21 22.47 13.95
N THR A 454 16.59 23.21 15.00
CA THR A 454 16.85 22.67 16.35
C THR A 454 15.80 23.19 17.32
N TYR A 455 15.14 22.29 18.06
CA TYR A 455 13.95 22.60 18.86
C TYR A 455 13.75 21.61 20.02
N ASP A 456 12.82 21.93 20.93
CA ASP A 456 12.34 21.00 21.96
C ASP A 456 11.20 20.12 21.44
N ASN A 457 11.18 18.84 21.82
CA ASN A 457 10.26 17.85 21.25
C ASN A 457 8.78 18.23 21.41
N ASN A 458 8.43 18.86 22.53
CA ASN A 458 7.07 19.31 22.83
C ASN A 458 6.58 20.47 21.95
N GLU A 459 7.48 21.25 21.34
CA GLU A 459 7.06 22.37 20.48
C GLU A 459 6.56 21.92 19.10
N ARG A 460 6.95 20.72 18.66
CA ARG A 460 6.66 20.21 17.32
C ARG A 460 5.72 19.00 17.30
N ASN A 461 5.50 18.35 18.44
CA ASN A 461 4.52 17.28 18.59
C ASN A 461 3.22 17.82 19.19
N ILE A 462 2.17 17.93 18.39
CA ILE A 462 0.89 18.51 18.79
C ILE A 462 -0.17 17.41 18.79
N SER A 463 -0.82 17.20 19.94
CA SER A 463 -2.00 16.34 20.02
C SER A 463 -3.22 17.09 19.50
N VAL A 464 -3.90 16.53 18.50
CA VAL A 464 -5.04 17.14 17.85
C VAL A 464 -6.32 16.43 18.28
N GLU A 465 -7.22 17.20 18.89
CA GLU A 465 -8.60 16.78 19.09
C GLU A 465 -9.39 16.99 17.79
N LEU A 466 -9.86 15.90 17.19
CA LEU A 466 -10.60 15.96 15.94
C LEU A 466 -12.04 16.44 16.17
N PRO A 467 -12.59 17.28 15.28
CA PRO A 467 -14.02 17.52 15.28
C PRO A 467 -14.78 16.21 15.00
N LYS A 468 -16.02 16.13 15.48
CA LYS A 468 -16.91 15.00 15.17
C LYS A 468 -16.98 14.79 13.65
N TRP A 469 -16.89 13.55 13.19
CA TRP A 469 -16.79 13.25 11.74
C TRP A 469 -18.05 13.65 10.95
N TRP A 470 -19.18 13.86 11.63
CA TRP A 470 -20.45 14.36 11.08
C TRP A 470 -20.66 15.87 11.27
N SER A 471 -19.66 16.59 11.81
CA SER A 471 -19.69 18.05 11.93
C SER A 471 -19.37 18.72 10.59
N PHE A 472 -19.60 20.03 10.50
CA PHE A 472 -19.13 20.89 9.40
C PHE A 472 -18.05 21.88 9.86
N GLU A 473 -17.64 21.81 11.12
CA GLU A 473 -16.70 22.72 11.76
C GLU A 473 -15.29 22.61 11.15
N ASN A 474 -14.68 23.75 10.86
CA ASN A 474 -13.27 23.84 10.48
C ASN A 474 -12.43 24.19 11.71
N ARG A 475 -11.63 23.25 12.21
CA ARG A 475 -10.81 23.46 13.40
C ARG A 475 -9.40 23.91 12.98
N VAL A 476 -8.99 25.09 13.45
CA VAL A 476 -7.61 25.56 13.29
C VAL A 476 -6.73 24.86 14.33
N ILE A 477 -5.66 24.21 13.88
CA ILE A 477 -4.70 23.53 14.75
C ILE A 477 -3.54 24.49 15.07
N ILE A 478 -3.00 25.13 14.04
CA ILE A 478 -1.90 26.09 14.15
C ILE A 478 -2.30 27.35 13.39
N HIS A 479 -2.30 28.49 14.07
CA HIS A 479 -2.59 29.79 13.44
C HIS A 479 -1.43 30.26 12.55
N ASN A 480 -0.22 30.25 13.10
CA ASN A 480 1.03 30.51 12.39
C ASN A 480 2.10 29.55 12.91
N THR A 481 2.80 28.88 12.01
CA THR A 481 3.96 28.06 12.34
C THR A 481 5.12 28.92 12.85
N ALA A 482 5.99 28.32 13.65
CA ALA A 482 7.22 28.97 14.09
C ALA A 482 8.09 29.34 12.88
N GLU A 483 8.81 30.46 12.99
CA GLU A 483 9.70 30.94 11.93
C GLU A 483 10.74 29.87 11.59
N ASN A 484 11.03 29.70 10.29
CA ASN A 484 12.00 28.72 9.78
C ASN A 484 11.78 27.26 10.22
N ALA A 485 10.60 26.90 10.73
CA ALA A 485 10.32 25.54 11.14
C ALA A 485 10.34 24.59 9.93
N VAL A 486 11.05 23.48 10.06
CA VAL A 486 11.12 22.44 9.02
C VAL A 486 10.06 21.36 9.23
N HIS A 487 9.65 21.14 10.48
CA HIS A 487 8.93 19.92 10.85
C HIS A 487 7.83 20.16 11.89
N TYR A 488 6.68 19.50 11.72
CA TYR A 488 5.65 19.30 12.75
C TYR A 488 5.09 17.88 12.69
N ASN A 489 4.73 17.32 13.85
CA ASN A 489 3.95 16.10 13.98
C ASN A 489 2.59 16.42 14.61
N LEU A 490 1.52 16.03 13.95
CA LEU A 490 0.15 16.14 14.46
C LEU A 490 -0.34 14.76 14.86
N ILE A 491 -0.49 14.49 16.14
CA ILE A 491 -0.97 13.21 16.67
C ILE A 491 -2.50 13.21 16.64
N LEU A 492 -3.11 12.14 16.12
CA LEU A 492 -4.55 11.99 15.92
C LEU A 492 -5.13 10.82 16.75
N PRO A 493 -5.32 10.97 18.08
CA PRO A 493 -5.79 9.86 18.92
C PRO A 493 -7.20 9.36 18.57
N GLN A 494 -8.03 10.23 18.00
CA GLN A 494 -9.45 9.96 17.71
C GLN A 494 -9.70 9.42 16.29
N LEU A 495 -8.65 9.26 15.48
CA LEU A 495 -8.74 8.66 14.15
C LEU A 495 -8.58 7.15 14.26
N GLU A 496 -9.70 6.44 14.41
CA GLU A 496 -9.72 5.01 14.74
C GLU A 496 -10.52 4.18 13.74
N HIS A 497 -11.52 4.75 13.05
CA HIS A 497 -12.45 3.99 12.21
C HIS A 497 -12.32 4.35 10.73
N ILE A 498 -12.41 3.35 9.85
CA ILE A 498 -12.23 3.50 8.39
C ILE A 498 -13.20 4.47 7.70
N ILE A 499 -14.37 4.70 8.29
CA ILE A 499 -15.37 5.65 7.75
C ILE A 499 -14.99 7.11 7.99
N GLN A 500 -14.08 7.38 8.92
CA GLN A 500 -13.67 8.74 9.23
C GLN A 500 -12.85 9.31 8.09
N TYR A 501 -13.29 10.47 7.60
CA TYR A 501 -12.62 11.19 6.53
C TYR A 501 -12.43 12.65 6.93
N TYR A 502 -11.19 13.10 6.93
CA TYR A 502 -10.82 14.49 7.20
C TYR A 502 -10.01 15.08 6.05
N GLN A 503 -10.09 16.38 5.90
CA GLN A 503 -9.28 17.16 4.97
C GLN A 503 -8.38 18.08 5.77
N LEU A 504 -7.07 17.91 5.62
CA LEU A 504 -6.06 18.77 6.22
C LEU A 504 -5.68 19.87 5.23
N TYR A 505 -5.82 21.11 5.66
CA TYR A 505 -5.49 22.30 4.92
C TYR A 505 -4.19 22.89 5.47
N ILE A 506 -3.18 23.04 4.60
CA ILE A 506 -1.91 23.68 4.89
C ILE A 506 -1.83 24.92 3.99
N HIS A 507 -2.18 26.08 4.54
CA HIS A 507 -2.22 27.32 3.78
C HIS A 507 -1.03 28.22 4.12
N PRO A 508 -0.21 28.64 3.13
CA PRO A 508 0.86 29.60 3.39
C PRO A 508 0.23 30.97 3.75
N THR A 509 0.60 31.54 4.90
CA THR A 509 0.17 32.87 5.33
C THR A 509 1.14 33.94 4.85
N TYR A 510 2.43 33.65 4.92
CA TYR A 510 3.51 34.50 4.43
C TYR A 510 4.62 33.63 3.83
N CYS A 511 5.15 34.02 2.68
CA CYS A 511 6.28 33.35 2.04
C CYS A 511 7.23 34.40 1.47
N SER A 512 8.53 34.25 1.74
CA SER A 512 9.55 35.12 1.15
C SER A 512 9.83 34.82 -0.33
N LYS A 513 9.34 33.68 -0.85
CA LYS A 513 9.51 33.24 -2.24
C LYS A 513 8.20 32.73 -2.82
N ASP A 514 8.06 32.86 -4.13
CA ASP A 514 6.88 32.34 -4.85
C ASP A 514 6.83 30.81 -4.86
N TYR A 515 7.99 30.15 -5.03
CA TYR A 515 8.07 28.70 -4.98
C TYR A 515 8.25 28.22 -3.54
N HIS A 516 7.33 27.36 -3.10
CA HIS A 516 7.35 26.69 -1.81
C HIS A 516 6.83 25.26 -1.97
N HIS A 517 7.32 24.36 -1.12
CA HIS A 517 6.92 22.96 -1.14
C HIS A 517 6.77 22.41 0.29
N ALA A 518 5.53 22.32 0.76
CA ALA A 518 5.18 21.60 1.96
C ALA A 518 4.71 20.18 1.62
N SER A 519 4.99 19.21 2.49
CA SER A 519 4.49 17.83 2.34
C SER A 519 3.91 17.34 3.64
N ALA A 520 2.73 16.73 3.58
CA ALA A 520 2.05 16.08 4.69
C ALA A 520 2.01 14.57 4.44
N SER A 521 2.43 13.79 5.43
CA SER A 521 2.43 12.33 5.38
C SER A 521 1.63 11.79 6.56
N LEU A 522 0.49 11.16 6.31
CA LEU A 522 -0.25 10.42 7.33
C LEU A 522 0.43 9.08 7.53
N ILE A 523 0.89 8.77 8.75
CA ILE A 523 1.49 7.49 9.12
C ILE A 523 0.56 6.78 10.10
N VAL A 524 0.24 5.51 9.78
CA VAL A 524 -0.65 4.66 10.57
C VAL A 524 0.15 3.48 11.13
N PRO A 525 0.56 3.51 12.41
CA PRO A 525 1.51 2.54 12.95
C PRO A 525 1.02 1.08 12.96
N TRP A 526 -0.26 0.86 13.24
CA TRP A 526 -0.81 -0.51 13.40
C TRP A 526 -0.98 -1.27 12.09
N SER A 527 -0.99 -0.57 10.96
CA SER A 527 -1.21 -1.14 9.64
C SER A 527 -0.02 -0.94 8.69
N HIS A 528 1.04 -0.24 9.12
CA HIS A 528 2.20 0.13 8.29
C HIS A 528 1.82 0.89 7.01
N GLU A 529 0.70 1.64 7.06
CA GLU A 529 0.20 2.45 5.96
C GLU A 529 0.76 3.87 6.05
N THR A 530 1.18 4.42 4.92
CA THR A 530 1.51 5.83 4.79
C THR A 530 0.82 6.44 3.59
N TYR A 531 0.21 7.62 3.76
CA TYR A 531 -0.37 8.40 2.67
C TYR A 531 0.35 9.75 2.57
N HIS A 532 0.70 10.16 1.36
CA HIS A 532 1.45 11.38 1.10
C HIS A 532 0.63 12.38 0.29
N SER A 533 0.69 13.64 0.72
CA SER A 533 0.15 14.78 -0.01
C SER A 533 1.19 15.91 0.02
N TYR A 534 1.21 16.72 -1.02
CA TYR A 534 2.07 17.90 -1.09
C TYR A 534 1.24 19.14 -1.37
N VAL A 535 1.71 20.26 -0.85
CA VAL A 535 1.16 21.59 -1.11
C VAL A 535 2.29 22.42 -1.71
N THR A 536 2.03 22.97 -2.89
CA THR A 536 2.96 23.80 -3.63
C THR A 536 2.28 25.09 -4.04
N ASN A 537 3.01 25.96 -4.74
CA ASN A 537 2.46 27.17 -5.33
C ASN A 537 1.33 26.88 -6.36
N VAL A 538 1.39 25.74 -7.05
CA VAL A 538 0.41 25.33 -8.06
C VAL A 538 -0.68 24.44 -7.44
N ASP A 539 -0.27 23.46 -6.64
CA ASP A 539 -1.19 22.50 -6.02
C ASP A 539 -1.53 22.93 -4.59
N LYS A 540 -2.77 23.40 -4.40
CA LYS A 540 -3.32 23.86 -3.11
C LYS A 540 -4.41 22.94 -2.58
N LYS A 541 -4.52 21.72 -3.12
CA LYS A 541 -5.54 20.76 -2.66
C LYS A 541 -5.27 20.36 -1.20
N PRO A 542 -6.33 20.14 -0.39
CA PRO A 542 -6.16 19.61 0.96
C PRO A 542 -5.67 18.17 0.92
N ALA A 543 -4.93 17.76 1.95
CA ALA A 543 -4.56 16.36 2.12
C ALA A 543 -5.76 15.56 2.64
N ASN A 544 -6.12 14.50 1.93
CA ASN A 544 -7.20 13.58 2.30
C ASN A 544 -6.73 12.60 3.37
N ILE A 545 -7.12 12.85 4.63
CA ILE A 545 -6.76 12.05 5.80
C ILE A 545 -7.83 10.98 6.01
N ARG A 546 -7.48 9.73 5.71
CA ARG A 546 -8.34 8.55 5.75
C ARG A 546 -7.51 7.30 6.08
N LEU A 547 -8.12 6.33 6.74
CA LEU A 547 -7.48 5.04 7.05
C LEU A 547 -7.78 4.03 5.93
N TYR A 548 -6.87 3.07 5.66
CA TYR A 548 -7.24 1.89 4.86
C TYR A 548 -7.68 0.72 5.74
N SER A 549 -7.43 0.79 7.05
CA SER A 549 -7.84 -0.18 8.04
C SER A 549 -8.16 0.48 9.39
N SER A 550 -9.25 0.04 10.02
CA SER A 550 -9.61 0.50 11.37
C SER A 550 -8.55 0.10 12.40
N LYS A 551 -8.45 0.87 13.47
CA LYS A 551 -7.56 0.62 14.60
C LYS A 551 -7.99 -0.67 15.30
N PRO A 552 -7.12 -1.69 15.34
CA PRO A 552 -7.48 -2.95 15.96
C PRO A 552 -7.45 -2.86 17.48
N ALA A 553 -8.20 -3.73 18.15
CA ALA A 553 -8.35 -3.71 19.61
C ALA A 553 -7.04 -3.92 20.40
N TYR A 554 -6.02 -4.53 19.80
CA TYR A 554 -4.70 -4.73 20.42
C TYR A 554 -3.81 -3.47 20.38
N ALA A 555 -4.11 -2.50 19.52
CA ALA A 555 -3.28 -1.33 19.25
C ALA A 555 -3.74 -0.08 20.02
N LYS A 556 -4.29 -0.23 21.24
CA LYS A 556 -4.90 0.88 21.99
C LYS A 556 -3.95 2.06 22.21
N ASP A 557 -2.70 1.76 22.52
CA ASP A 557 -1.65 2.74 22.85
C ASP A 557 -1.05 3.43 21.61
N LEU A 558 -1.36 2.94 20.41
CA LEU A 558 -0.88 3.52 19.16
C LEU A 558 -1.87 4.56 18.63
N SER A 559 -1.34 5.66 18.11
CA SER A 559 -2.12 6.72 17.46
C SER A 559 -1.56 6.99 16.06
N ALA A 560 -2.46 7.23 15.10
CA ALA A 560 -2.04 7.75 13.80
C ALA A 560 -1.52 9.17 13.97
N TYR A 561 -0.57 9.58 13.13
CA TYR A 561 -0.05 10.94 13.15
C TYR A 561 0.28 11.44 11.75
N ILE A 562 0.25 12.76 11.58
CA ILE A 562 0.61 13.43 10.34
C ILE A 562 1.96 14.09 10.53
N ARG A 563 2.96 13.63 9.78
CA ARG A 563 4.27 14.30 9.68
C ARG A 563 4.20 15.35 8.59
N ILE A 564 4.48 16.60 8.95
CA ILE A 564 4.49 17.74 8.04
C ILE A 564 5.93 18.21 7.90
N ILE A 565 6.42 18.24 6.67
CA ILE A 565 7.71 18.84 6.31
C ILE A 565 7.41 20.14 5.56
N LEU A 566 7.76 21.26 6.18
CA LEU A 566 7.48 22.62 5.69
C LEU A 566 8.65 23.18 4.87
N GLU A 567 8.36 24.25 4.14
CA GLU A 567 9.40 25.10 3.54
C GLU A 567 9.73 26.24 4.53
N PRO A 568 10.94 26.30 5.11
CA PRO A 568 11.29 27.27 6.15
C PRO A 568 11.17 28.74 5.74
N SER A 569 11.24 29.07 4.44
CA SER A 569 11.00 30.44 3.97
C SER A 569 9.54 30.88 3.98
N CYS A 570 8.64 30.04 4.52
CA CYS A 570 7.21 30.28 4.60
C CYS A 570 6.66 29.98 5.99
N SER A 571 5.67 30.76 6.39
CA SER A 571 4.81 30.50 7.54
C SER A 571 3.47 29.96 7.07
N TYR A 572 2.89 29.01 7.80
CA TYR A 572 1.67 28.32 7.42
C TYR A 572 0.60 28.39 8.51
N ARG A 573 -0.66 28.42 8.08
CA ARG A 573 -1.84 28.14 8.89
C ARG A 573 -2.31 26.72 8.59
N ILE A 574 -2.50 25.92 9.64
CA ILE A 574 -2.88 24.52 9.53
C ILE A 574 -4.25 24.33 10.16
N SER A 575 -5.21 23.80 9.40
CA SER A 575 -6.56 23.51 9.86
C SER A 575 -7.05 22.16 9.34
N ILE A 576 -7.98 21.54 10.07
CA ILE A 576 -8.57 20.25 9.72
C ILE A 576 -10.10 20.34 9.73
N ARG A 577 -10.72 19.73 8.72
CA ARG A 577 -12.17 19.71 8.55
C ARG A 577 -12.67 18.30 8.23
N PRO A 578 -13.77 17.82 8.81
CA PRO A 578 -14.39 16.56 8.39
C PRO A 578 -15.05 16.71 7.01
N SER A 579 -15.01 15.64 6.21
CA SER A 579 -15.69 15.58 4.91
C SER A 579 -16.78 14.53 4.94
N ILE A 580 -18.04 14.95 5.07
CA ILE A 580 -19.19 14.02 5.08
C ILE A 580 -19.29 13.26 3.75
N SER A 581 -19.05 13.95 2.63
CA SER A 581 -19.05 13.34 1.30
C SER A 581 -17.97 12.26 1.17
N GLY A 582 -16.77 12.52 1.72
CA GLY A 582 -15.68 11.54 1.80
C GLY A 582 -15.99 10.36 2.73
N SER A 583 -16.60 10.61 3.89
CA SER A 583 -17.06 9.57 4.82
C SER A 583 -18.12 8.67 4.19
N LEU A 584 -19.07 9.25 3.44
CA LEU A 584 -20.04 8.48 2.63
C LEU A 584 -19.34 7.68 1.54
N GLY A 585 -18.26 8.21 0.94
CA GLY A 585 -17.40 7.48 0.02
C GLY A 585 -16.73 6.26 0.65
N GLN A 586 -16.19 6.38 1.86
CA GLN A 586 -15.63 5.23 2.59
C GLN A 586 -16.72 4.20 2.95
N LEU A 587 -17.91 4.66 3.34
CA LEU A 587 -19.05 3.78 3.60
C LEU A 587 -19.42 3.00 2.33
N ALA A 588 -19.52 3.67 1.18
CA ALA A 588 -19.78 3.02 -0.09
C ALA A 588 -18.67 2.01 -0.45
N ARG A 589 -17.40 2.41 -0.33
CA ARG A 589 -16.23 1.56 -0.62
C ARG A 589 -16.23 0.25 0.16
N VAL A 590 -16.46 0.31 1.47
CA VAL A 590 -16.31 -0.86 2.36
C VAL A 590 -17.56 -1.75 2.34
N TYR A 591 -18.76 -1.18 2.30
CA TYR A 591 -20.00 -1.94 2.53
C TYR A 591 -20.86 -2.20 1.28
N SER A 592 -20.45 -1.75 0.09
CA SER A 592 -21.18 -2.05 -1.16
C SER A 592 -21.40 -3.55 -1.41
N PRO A 593 -20.44 -4.46 -1.14
CA PRO A 593 -20.68 -5.89 -1.28
C PRO A 593 -21.83 -6.41 -0.42
N LEU A 594 -21.95 -5.91 0.81
CA LEU A 594 -23.04 -6.26 1.73
C LEU A 594 -24.37 -5.64 1.30
N LEU A 595 -24.34 -4.51 0.60
CA LEU A 595 -25.56 -3.89 0.09
C LEU A 595 -26.25 -4.78 -0.96
N LEU A 596 -25.48 -5.45 -1.83
CA LEU A 596 -26.02 -6.37 -2.84
C LEU A 596 -26.82 -7.52 -2.22
N THR A 597 -26.29 -8.12 -1.14
CA THR A 597 -26.98 -9.21 -0.44
C THR A 597 -28.24 -8.70 0.27
N ASN A 598 -28.19 -7.50 0.87
CA ASN A 598 -29.37 -6.90 1.49
C ASN A 598 -30.47 -6.57 0.47
N VAL A 599 -30.11 -6.04 -0.71
CA VAL A 599 -31.07 -5.80 -1.81
C VAL A 599 -31.78 -7.10 -2.22
N ALA A 600 -31.04 -8.19 -2.38
CA ALA A 600 -31.62 -9.50 -2.69
C ALA A 600 -32.59 -9.99 -1.60
N VAL A 601 -32.22 -9.82 -0.32
CA VAL A 601 -33.10 -10.17 0.81
C VAL A 601 -34.39 -9.36 0.79
N ILE A 602 -34.32 -8.05 0.53
CA ILE A 602 -35.52 -7.19 0.44
C ILE A 602 -36.43 -7.65 -0.70
N ILE A 603 -35.88 -7.98 -1.87
CA ILE A 603 -36.66 -8.51 -3.00
C ILE A 603 -37.37 -9.82 -2.61
N LEU A 604 -36.65 -10.76 -1.98
CA LEU A 604 -37.21 -12.04 -1.54
C LEU A 604 -38.31 -11.86 -0.48
N MET A 605 -38.14 -10.89 0.43
CA MET A 605 -39.14 -10.58 1.45
C MET A 605 -40.40 -9.96 0.85
N SER A 606 -40.26 -9.06 -0.13
CA SER A 606 -41.38 -8.54 -0.90
C SER A 606 -42.11 -9.66 -1.67
N LEU A 607 -41.36 -10.57 -2.30
CA LEU A 607 -41.92 -11.73 -3.01
C LEU A 607 -42.70 -12.65 -2.05
N ARG A 608 -42.15 -12.95 -0.86
CA ARG A 608 -42.83 -13.72 0.18
C ARG A 608 -44.18 -13.12 0.55
N HIS A 609 -44.25 -11.79 0.68
CA HIS A 609 -45.51 -11.12 0.99
C HIS A 609 -46.51 -11.26 -0.16
N GLN A 610 -46.08 -11.07 -1.41
CA GLN A 610 -46.95 -11.25 -2.59
C GLN A 610 -47.49 -12.69 -2.68
N LEU A 611 -46.63 -13.70 -2.46
CA LEU A 611 -47.04 -15.10 -2.46
C LEU A 611 -48.07 -15.41 -1.36
N ARG A 612 -47.91 -14.81 -0.16
CA ARG A 612 -48.90 -14.94 0.93
C ARG A 612 -50.22 -14.23 0.62
N CYS A 613 -50.20 -13.09 -0.08
CA CYS A 613 -51.43 -12.44 -0.54
C CYS A 613 -52.19 -13.33 -1.53
N LEU A 614 -51.46 -13.92 -2.49
CA LEU A 614 -52.01 -14.85 -3.48
C LEU A 614 -52.62 -16.10 -2.83
N GLU A 615 -51.96 -16.68 -1.82
CA GLU A 615 -52.46 -17.83 -1.07
C GLU A 615 -53.79 -17.51 -0.35
N ASN A 616 -53.94 -16.29 0.17
CA ASN A 616 -55.12 -15.85 0.93
C ASN A 616 -56.28 -15.33 0.04
N ASN A 617 -56.30 -15.65 -1.27
CA ASN A 617 -57.32 -15.23 -2.25
C ASN A 617 -57.47 -13.71 -2.45
N VAL A 618 -56.45 -12.91 -2.09
CA VAL A 618 -56.42 -11.47 -2.35
C VAL A 618 -55.45 -11.23 -3.49
N HIS A 619 -55.87 -10.47 -4.51
CA HIS A 619 -55.07 -10.10 -5.67
C HIS A 619 -53.59 -9.84 -5.34
N CYS A 620 -52.68 -10.22 -6.26
CA CYS A 620 -51.24 -9.99 -6.07
C CYS A 620 -51.00 -8.50 -5.74
N SER A 621 -50.46 -8.23 -4.56
CA SER A 621 -50.13 -6.86 -4.17
C SER A 621 -49.05 -6.30 -5.09
N ILE A 622 -49.19 -5.02 -5.45
CA ILE A 622 -48.17 -4.32 -6.25
C ILE A 622 -46.88 -4.27 -5.44
N LEU A 623 -45.72 -4.37 -6.10
CA LEU A 623 -44.40 -4.39 -5.47
C LEU A 623 -44.22 -3.30 -4.39
N PHE A 624 -44.70 -2.09 -4.64
CA PHE A 624 -44.59 -0.97 -3.69
C PHE A 624 -45.33 -1.22 -2.37
N VAL A 625 -46.52 -1.83 -2.42
CA VAL A 625 -47.29 -2.22 -1.22
C VAL A 625 -46.62 -3.39 -0.53
N ALA A 626 -46.16 -4.38 -1.31
CA ALA A 626 -45.45 -5.54 -0.78
C ALA A 626 -44.11 -5.17 -0.11
N LEU A 627 -43.45 -4.12 -0.57
CA LEU A 627 -42.22 -3.61 0.03
C LEU A 627 -42.50 -2.96 1.39
N GLU A 628 -43.52 -2.10 1.49
CA GLU A 628 -43.86 -1.40 2.73
C GLU A 628 -44.39 -2.36 3.81
N GLU A 629 -45.23 -3.32 3.44
CA GLU A 629 -45.85 -4.26 4.38
C GLU A 629 -45.03 -5.54 4.61
N GLY A 630 -44.33 -6.02 3.59
CA GLY A 630 -43.61 -7.30 3.62
C GLY A 630 -42.19 -7.20 4.16
N ALA A 631 -41.47 -6.11 3.85
CA ALA A 631 -40.06 -5.98 4.17
C ALA A 631 -39.79 -5.18 5.46
N LYS A 632 -40.61 -5.34 6.52
CA LYS A 632 -40.48 -4.52 7.75
C LYS A 632 -39.10 -4.69 8.44
N PRO A 633 -38.54 -3.63 9.05
CA PRO A 633 -37.16 -3.63 9.54
C PRO A 633 -36.91 -4.66 10.65
N TYR A 634 -37.92 -4.97 11.46
CA TYR A 634 -37.77 -5.97 12.51
C TYR A 634 -37.59 -7.39 11.93
N PHE A 635 -38.19 -7.74 10.79
CA PHE A 635 -37.95 -9.04 10.16
C PHE A 635 -36.49 -9.19 9.73
N VAL A 636 -35.90 -8.15 9.15
CA VAL A 636 -34.50 -8.24 8.69
C VAL A 636 -33.55 -8.13 9.89
N LEU A 637 -33.70 -7.09 10.72
CA LEU A 637 -32.73 -6.80 11.78
C LEU A 637 -32.77 -7.78 12.95
N THR A 638 -33.96 -8.20 13.41
CA THR A 638 -34.07 -9.10 14.57
C THR A 638 -33.79 -10.55 14.19
N ILE A 639 -34.29 -11.02 13.04
CA ILE A 639 -34.02 -12.39 12.57
C ILE A 639 -32.54 -12.53 12.22
N THR A 640 -31.92 -11.54 11.56
CA THR A 640 -30.47 -11.59 11.27
C THR A 640 -29.66 -11.67 12.55
N LYS A 641 -30.01 -10.90 13.60
CA LYS A 641 -29.32 -10.98 14.91
C LYS A 641 -29.55 -12.32 15.61
N MET A 642 -30.76 -12.87 15.57
CA MET A 642 -31.03 -14.21 16.13
C MET A 642 -30.26 -15.29 15.37
N LEU A 643 -30.35 -15.31 14.04
CA LEU A 643 -29.63 -16.26 13.18
C LEU A 643 -28.12 -16.16 13.38
N LEU A 644 -27.57 -14.94 13.58
CA LEU A 644 -26.16 -14.76 13.90
C LEU A 644 -25.78 -15.44 15.22
N GLN A 645 -26.59 -15.31 16.27
CA GLN A 645 -26.33 -15.99 17.55
C GLN A 645 -26.50 -17.50 17.44
N VAL A 646 -27.52 -17.97 16.72
CA VAL A 646 -27.75 -19.41 16.48
C VAL A 646 -26.62 -20.01 15.62
N SER A 647 -26.12 -19.26 14.65
CA SER A 647 -25.00 -19.71 13.79
C SER A 647 -23.73 -19.96 14.59
N LYS A 648 -23.48 -19.22 15.68
CA LYS A 648 -22.34 -19.53 16.57
C LYS A 648 -22.42 -20.93 17.19
N MET A 649 -23.62 -21.47 17.35
CA MET A 649 -23.86 -22.72 18.05
C MET A 649 -24.05 -23.91 17.10
N LEU A 650 -24.63 -23.68 15.92
CA LEU A 650 -25.06 -24.75 15.00
C LEU A 650 -24.27 -24.80 13.68
N LEU A 651 -23.49 -23.77 13.33
CA LEU A 651 -22.79 -23.78 12.06
C LEU A 651 -21.62 -24.79 12.11
N PRO A 652 -21.58 -25.78 11.19
CA PRO A 652 -20.49 -26.74 11.17
C PRO A 652 -19.14 -26.06 10.96
N SER A 653 -18.07 -26.62 11.53
CA SER A 653 -16.71 -26.06 11.42
C SER A 653 -16.23 -25.90 9.97
N TYR A 654 -16.80 -26.65 9.03
CA TYR A 654 -16.48 -26.55 7.61
C TYR A 654 -17.14 -25.35 6.90
N ALA A 655 -18.28 -24.84 7.37
CA ALA A 655 -18.98 -23.73 6.73
C ALA A 655 -18.29 -22.37 7.00
N PRO A 656 -18.32 -21.41 6.04
CA PRO A 656 -17.80 -20.08 6.28
C PRO A 656 -18.60 -19.34 7.35
N GLN A 657 -17.89 -18.56 8.17
CA GLN A 657 -18.53 -17.74 9.18
C GLN A 657 -19.30 -16.59 8.51
N PRO A 658 -20.41 -16.12 9.11
CA PRO A 658 -21.10 -14.92 8.63
C PRO A 658 -20.19 -13.68 8.58
N ASP A 659 -20.34 -12.85 7.54
CA ASP A 659 -19.52 -11.65 7.28
C ASP A 659 -19.43 -10.68 8.47
N MET A 660 -20.50 -10.59 9.27
CA MET A 660 -20.53 -9.76 10.48
C MET A 660 -19.43 -10.12 11.48
N PHE A 661 -19.00 -11.39 11.58
CA PHE A 661 -17.89 -11.77 12.44
C PHE A 661 -16.56 -11.21 11.96
N TYR A 662 -16.33 -11.24 10.65
CA TYR A 662 -15.13 -10.67 10.06
C TYR A 662 -15.09 -9.15 10.26
N LEU A 663 -16.22 -8.45 10.06
CA LEU A 663 -16.30 -7.00 10.29
C LEU A 663 -15.99 -6.61 11.75
N ILE A 664 -16.53 -7.36 12.72
CA ILE A 664 -16.27 -7.15 14.15
C ILE A 664 -14.80 -7.39 14.48
N ASN A 665 -14.23 -8.49 13.99
CA ASN A 665 -12.83 -8.81 14.23
C ASN A 665 -11.87 -7.81 13.58
N GLU A 666 -12.28 -7.19 12.48
CA GLU A 666 -11.54 -6.16 11.76
C GLU A 666 -11.78 -4.74 12.31
N GLY A 667 -12.70 -4.57 13.27
CA GLY A 667 -13.05 -3.26 13.84
C GLY A 667 -13.68 -2.30 12.82
N THR A 668 -14.31 -2.86 11.78
CA THR A 668 -15.04 -2.09 10.77
C THR A 668 -16.54 -2.09 11.05
N ASP A 669 -17.02 -2.82 12.06
CA ASP A 669 -18.41 -2.76 12.45
C ASP A 669 -18.74 -1.45 13.17
N PHE A 670 -19.98 -0.97 12.99
CA PHE A 670 -20.53 0.09 13.83
C PHE A 670 -22.03 -0.14 14.04
N PHE A 671 -22.53 0.35 15.18
CA PHE A 671 -23.87 0.03 15.68
C PHE A 671 -25.00 0.22 14.66
N TRP A 672 -24.94 1.27 13.85
CA TRP A 672 -25.99 1.64 12.89
C TRP A 672 -25.87 0.95 11.52
N LEU A 673 -24.81 0.19 11.25
CA LEU A 673 -24.52 -0.36 9.93
C LEU A 673 -25.68 -1.20 9.34
N PRO A 674 -26.27 -2.19 10.06
CA PRO A 674 -27.35 -3.00 9.50
C PRO A 674 -28.60 -2.17 9.16
N LEU A 675 -28.89 -1.14 9.95
CA LEU A 675 -30.03 -0.25 9.70
C LEU A 675 -29.77 0.60 8.43
N VAL A 676 -28.56 1.13 8.28
CA VAL A 676 -28.17 1.91 7.09
C VAL A 676 -28.29 1.05 5.83
N LEU A 677 -27.74 -0.17 5.84
CA LEU A 677 -27.81 -1.10 4.70
C LEU A 677 -29.27 -1.46 4.36
N TYR A 678 -30.09 -1.73 5.37
CA TYR A 678 -31.52 -2.00 5.18
C TYR A 678 -32.25 -0.81 4.54
N LEU A 679 -32.09 0.41 5.07
CA LEU A 679 -32.77 1.61 4.56
C LEU A 679 -32.35 1.92 3.12
N CYS A 680 -31.06 1.78 2.80
CA CYS A 680 -30.55 1.92 1.44
C CYS A 680 -31.13 0.85 0.51
N SER A 681 -31.18 -0.40 0.96
CA SER A 681 -31.68 -1.52 0.14
C SER A 681 -33.16 -1.37 -0.20
N VAL A 682 -34.00 -0.96 0.76
CA VAL A 682 -35.42 -0.67 0.51
C VAL A 682 -35.58 0.44 -0.52
N GLY A 683 -34.83 1.55 -0.38
CA GLY A 683 -34.88 2.63 -1.35
C GLY A 683 -34.38 2.22 -2.74
N ILE A 684 -33.33 1.41 -2.85
CA ILE A 684 -32.84 0.85 -4.12
C ILE A 684 -33.90 -0.03 -4.78
N VAL A 685 -34.50 -0.98 -4.05
CA VAL A 685 -35.54 -1.87 -4.60
C VAL A 685 -36.75 -1.07 -5.06
N PHE A 686 -37.14 -0.02 -4.31
CA PHE A 686 -38.21 0.87 -4.72
C PHE A 686 -37.87 1.59 -6.03
N LEU A 687 -36.67 2.17 -6.16
CA LEU A 687 -36.21 2.85 -7.37
C LEU A 687 -36.10 1.88 -8.57
N MET A 688 -35.62 0.66 -8.35
CA MET A 688 -35.62 -0.41 -9.36
C MET A 688 -37.05 -0.75 -9.80
N GLY A 689 -37.99 -0.81 -8.85
CA GLY A 689 -39.42 -1.01 -9.12
C GLY A 689 -40.03 0.10 -9.97
N ILE A 690 -39.70 1.37 -9.68
CA ILE A 690 -40.10 2.50 -10.53
C ILE A 690 -39.49 2.35 -11.92
N GLY A 691 -38.18 2.07 -12.01
CA GLY A 691 -37.48 1.90 -13.28
C GLY A 691 -38.11 0.81 -14.15
N LEU A 692 -38.45 -0.33 -13.55
CA LEU A 692 -39.18 -1.42 -14.21
C LEU A 692 -40.58 -0.98 -14.64
N ALA A 693 -41.35 -0.31 -13.78
CA ALA A 693 -42.69 0.17 -14.13
C ALA A 693 -42.68 1.18 -15.28
N VAL A 694 -41.76 2.15 -15.25
CA VAL A 694 -41.56 3.13 -16.32
C VAL A 694 -41.09 2.43 -17.60
N SER A 695 -40.16 1.48 -17.50
CA SER A 695 -39.69 0.68 -18.62
C SER A 695 -40.84 -0.13 -19.25
N LEU A 696 -41.71 -0.73 -18.46
CA LEU A 696 -42.88 -1.49 -18.96
C LEU A 696 -43.87 -0.59 -19.70
N VAL A 697 -44.13 0.61 -19.18
CA VAL A 697 -45.02 1.60 -19.82
C VAL A 697 -44.38 2.21 -21.08
N ALA A 698 -43.10 2.53 -21.05
CA ALA A 698 -42.40 3.15 -22.17
C ALA A 698 -42.06 2.17 -23.30
N LEU A 699 -41.79 0.91 -22.98
CA LEU A 699 -41.44 -0.14 -23.94
C LEU A 699 -42.58 -1.14 -24.20
N GLU A 700 -43.82 -0.78 -23.84
CA GLU A 700 -45.00 -1.65 -23.88
C GLU A 700 -45.14 -2.36 -25.25
N SER A 701 -44.90 -1.67 -26.37
CA SER A 701 -44.96 -2.29 -27.72
C SER A 701 -43.85 -3.32 -28.00
N THR A 702 -42.68 -3.18 -27.37
CA THR A 702 -41.49 -4.01 -27.55
C THR A 702 -41.47 -5.20 -26.58
N VAL A 703 -41.84 -4.97 -25.32
CA VAL A 703 -41.95 -6.01 -24.29
C VAL A 703 -43.13 -6.93 -24.59
N HIS A 704 -44.27 -6.38 -25.03
CA HIS A 704 -45.41 -7.21 -25.41
C HIS A 704 -45.12 -8.08 -26.64
N LYS A 705 -44.33 -7.59 -27.61
CA LYS A 705 -43.83 -8.39 -28.76
C LYS A 705 -42.79 -9.45 -28.39
N SER A 706 -42.04 -9.25 -27.32
CA SER A 706 -40.97 -10.17 -26.88
C SER A 706 -41.46 -11.22 -25.89
N ALA A 707 -42.51 -10.94 -25.11
CA ALA A 707 -43.14 -11.87 -24.18
C ALA A 707 -44.23 -12.76 -24.83
N LEU A 708 -44.72 -12.39 -26.02
CA LEU A 708 -45.64 -13.20 -26.83
C LEU A 708 -44.94 -14.05 -27.91
N LYS A 709 -43.61 -14.02 -27.97
CA LYS A 709 -42.78 -15.01 -28.67
C LYS A 709 -42.16 -15.93 -27.64
#